data_AF-A0A3M1XC28-F1
#
_entry.id   AF-A0A3M1XC28-F1
#
_cell.length_a   1.000
_cell.length_b   1.000
_cell.length_c   1.000
_cell.angle_alpha   90.00
_cell.angle_beta   90.00
_cell.angle_gamma   90.00
#
_symmetry.space_group_name_H-M   'P 1'
#
loop_
_entity.id
_entity.type
_entity.pdbx_description
1 polymer ?
#
loop_
_entity_poly.entity_id
_entity_poly.type
_entity_poly.pdbx_seq_one_letter_code
_entity_poly.pdbx_strand_id
1 'polypeptide(L)'
;MPVQIPGGRSQIMILGILFISVAFVAAVVAAAGFWQVHRTGEEALYNLARRSFYLMGLGIVLSMGYLMIQIFAHNFQVNYVYSYSSRELNPFYLFSTFWAGQEGTFLLWLFYGTIYGLILLATVGRTRPLVLFYMMLVQVFILLILLAKNPFAMIWHVYDQVPVGFTPPDGAGLNPLLQNPWMVIHPPTLFVGYSSTMVVFAFVMDALARKDFQGWVKRAQPWAVFSAMILGTGIILGGYWAYVTLGWGGYWGWDPVENSSLVPWLLMVALVHGLMIQKKRGSLVRTNLLLGAGAFLAVLWGSFLTRSGVLADFSVHSFAESGLNLYLTAFIVVFSGLFLIHFFHSGILSRGGTPFGAGFLNRETGMFAGMFALMITAAFVLLGTSAPLYTRLFGKPQNVSTQFYNILSIPITILILLALIVAPVVAWNTPGLRNRRAVTLSALAGVLVTLVAFVLGIRQPMSLVLFYLAVVALSVNAEVVVRLLTRKPAKAGGYLAHVGVGIMIIGILTSSLYDRSEKLTLPQGVPQQSSLGYKVQFVGLVSAPDGKDRARLIVEGKLGRYEAYPRFYYSDYTQSYMANPDVKMGLTKDVYISPISFVPADQANQNVIELKKGESASSGPLGITFERFEVSMGAQQQKATAVLQVQVNQGNYPQTHTLKPSIWMKAGKLTSDVVQVPGTDYRLRIESVNASEGKLTLAVLNPTQEGGEARDVFAVELSEKPLISLVWLGTVVLVFGFALSLVYRAQASGKV
;
A
#
# COMPACT_ATOMS: atom_id res chain seq x y z
N MET A 1 -12.69 -52.18 28.26
CA MET A 1 -12.82 -51.53 26.93
C MET A 1 -12.36 -50.09 27.09
N PRO A 2 -11.45 -49.59 26.23
CA PRO A 2 -10.83 -48.29 26.41
C PRO A 2 -11.85 -47.17 26.11
N VAL A 3 -11.78 -46.10 26.89
CA VAL A 3 -12.54 -44.87 26.71
C VAL A 3 -12.10 -44.23 25.38
N GLN A 4 -13.00 -44.20 24.39
CA GLN A 4 -12.79 -43.40 23.19
C GLN A 4 -12.83 -41.92 23.56
N ILE A 5 -11.66 -41.29 23.54
CA ILE A 5 -11.52 -39.83 23.56
C ILE A 5 -12.09 -39.32 22.22
N PRO A 6 -13.04 -38.37 22.20
CA PRO A 6 -13.57 -37.82 20.94
C PRO A 6 -12.45 -37.12 20.17
N GLY A 7 -11.98 -37.78 19.11
CA GLY A 7 -10.90 -37.34 18.23
C GLY A 7 -11.39 -36.24 17.28
N GLY A 8 -11.05 -34.99 17.59
CA GLY A 8 -11.34 -33.84 16.71
C GLY A 8 -10.36 -32.67 16.81
N ARG A 9 -9.39 -32.70 17.72
CA ARG A 9 -8.31 -31.71 17.75
C ARG A 9 -7.10 -32.24 16.99
N SER A 10 -6.85 -31.71 15.80
CA SER A 10 -5.63 -32.05 15.07
C SER A 10 -4.42 -31.67 15.94
N GLN A 11 -3.43 -32.55 16.03
CA GLN A 11 -2.19 -32.30 16.81
C GLN A 11 -1.50 -31.01 16.37
N ILE A 12 -1.73 -30.60 15.11
CA ILE A 12 -1.24 -29.36 14.52
C ILE A 12 -1.75 -28.13 15.25
N MET A 13 -3.05 -28.02 15.44
CA MET A 13 -3.63 -26.86 16.12
C MET A 13 -3.14 -26.79 17.57
N ILE A 14 -3.10 -27.94 18.27
CA ILE A 14 -2.68 -27.99 19.68
C ILE A 14 -1.25 -27.49 19.84
N LEU A 15 -0.33 -27.97 19.00
CA LEU A 15 1.08 -27.58 19.07
C LEU A 15 1.27 -26.09 18.77
N GLY A 16 0.58 -25.58 17.75
CA GLY A 16 0.60 -24.16 17.40
C GLY A 16 0.06 -23.25 18.51
N ILE A 17 -1.09 -23.62 19.10
CA ILE A 17 -1.65 -22.92 20.27
C ILE A 17 -0.70 -22.96 21.46
N LEU A 18 -0.05 -24.11 21.71
CA LEU A 18 0.90 -24.26 22.81
C LEU A 18 2.06 -23.27 22.69
N PHE A 19 2.67 -23.14 21.50
CA PHE A 19 3.75 -22.16 21.28
C PHE A 19 3.30 -20.71 21.55
N ILE A 20 2.12 -20.32 21.07
CA ILE A 20 1.56 -18.97 21.29
C ILE A 20 1.22 -18.76 22.77
N SER A 21 0.67 -19.77 23.44
CA SER A 21 0.23 -19.69 24.84
C SER A 21 1.42 -19.62 25.80
N VAL A 22 2.46 -20.43 25.56
CA VAL A 22 3.73 -20.33 26.29
C VAL A 22 4.36 -18.96 26.07
N ALA A 23 4.36 -18.46 24.83
CA ALA A 23 4.88 -17.13 24.54
C ALA A 23 4.08 -16.04 25.26
N PHE A 24 2.76 -16.13 25.30
CA PHE A 24 1.88 -15.19 26.01
C PHE A 24 2.17 -15.16 27.51
N VAL A 25 2.19 -16.32 28.18
CA VAL A 25 2.49 -16.40 29.61
C VAL A 25 3.90 -15.86 29.88
N ALA A 26 4.89 -16.25 29.08
CA ALA A 26 6.25 -15.76 29.22
C ALA A 26 6.37 -14.25 29.01
N ALA A 27 5.61 -13.66 28.08
CA ALA A 27 5.56 -12.21 27.87
C ALA A 27 4.95 -11.48 29.07
N VAL A 28 3.88 -12.03 29.67
CA VAL A 28 3.27 -11.48 30.89
C VAL A 28 4.24 -11.52 32.06
N VAL A 29 4.94 -12.65 32.27
CA VAL A 29 5.97 -12.76 33.32
C VAL A 29 7.13 -11.80 33.06
N ALA A 30 7.57 -11.64 31.81
CA ALA A 30 8.61 -10.69 31.45
C ALA A 30 8.19 -9.24 31.74
N ALA A 31 6.96 -8.85 31.35
CA ALA A 31 6.42 -7.52 31.64
C ALA A 31 6.37 -7.27 33.15
N ALA A 32 5.73 -8.17 33.91
CA ALA A 32 5.64 -8.05 35.36
C ALA A 32 7.02 -7.98 36.02
N GLY A 33 7.96 -8.82 35.58
CA GLY A 33 9.34 -8.85 36.07
C GLY A 33 10.08 -7.53 35.81
N PHE A 34 10.05 -6.99 34.59
CA PHE A 34 10.69 -5.70 34.29
C PHE A 34 10.07 -4.53 35.07
N TRP A 35 8.75 -4.54 35.29
CA TRP A 35 8.09 -3.57 36.17
C TRP A 35 8.57 -3.70 37.61
N GLN A 36 8.67 -4.92 38.15
CA GLN A 36 9.16 -5.11 39.52
C GLN A 36 10.63 -4.71 39.67
N VAL A 37 11.49 -5.00 38.69
CA VAL A 37 12.88 -4.54 38.66
C VAL A 37 12.97 -3.02 38.72
N HIS A 38 12.05 -2.30 38.10
CA HIS A 38 12.01 -0.85 38.23
C HIS A 38 11.77 -0.41 39.69
N ARG A 39 10.91 -1.11 40.43
CA ARG A 39 10.55 -0.74 41.80
C ARG A 39 11.57 -1.19 42.85
N THR A 40 12.07 -2.41 42.74
CA THR A 40 12.93 -3.03 43.77
C THR A 40 14.40 -2.98 43.43
N GLY A 41 14.72 -2.85 42.13
CA GLY A 41 16.09 -2.95 41.64
C GLY A 41 16.67 -4.37 41.71
N GLU A 42 15.92 -5.40 42.12
CA GLU A 42 16.45 -6.75 42.37
C GLU A 42 16.94 -7.47 41.11
N GLU A 43 18.10 -8.12 41.23
CA GLU A 43 18.73 -8.83 40.13
C GLU A 43 18.04 -10.15 39.78
N ALA A 44 17.51 -10.86 40.77
CA ALA A 44 16.79 -12.10 40.57
C ALA A 44 15.56 -11.89 39.66
N LEU A 45 14.80 -10.81 39.91
CA LEU A 45 13.64 -10.44 39.11
C LEU A 45 14.03 -10.05 37.67
N TYR A 46 15.18 -9.38 37.50
CA TYR A 46 15.70 -9.07 36.17
C TYR A 46 16.10 -10.33 35.40
N ASN A 47 16.73 -11.28 36.08
CA ASN A 47 17.09 -12.57 35.48
C ASN A 47 15.86 -13.39 35.11
N LEU A 48 14.82 -13.40 35.94
CA LEU A 48 13.53 -14.00 35.62
C LEU A 48 12.90 -13.34 34.39
N ALA A 49 12.76 -12.02 34.39
CA ALA A 49 12.18 -11.26 33.28
C ALA A 49 12.92 -11.50 31.96
N ARG A 50 14.26 -11.52 32.00
CA ARG A 50 15.12 -11.80 30.84
C ARG A 50 14.96 -13.23 30.33
N ARG A 51 14.91 -14.23 31.21
CA ARG A 51 14.67 -15.64 30.81
C ARG A 51 13.27 -15.82 30.22
N SER A 52 12.26 -15.19 30.80
CA SER A 52 10.89 -15.18 30.28
C SER A 52 10.81 -14.48 28.92
N PHE A 53 11.55 -13.38 28.71
CA PHE A 53 11.68 -12.76 27.39
C PHE A 53 12.27 -13.73 26.35
N TYR A 54 13.33 -14.47 26.69
CA TYR A 54 13.91 -15.48 25.78
C TYR A 54 12.94 -16.61 25.48
N LEU A 55 12.17 -17.07 26.49
CA LEU A 55 11.15 -18.10 26.30
C LEU A 55 10.01 -17.60 25.39
N MET A 56 9.58 -16.34 25.54
CA MET A 56 8.63 -15.71 24.63
C MET A 56 9.17 -15.68 23.20
N GLY A 57 10.42 -15.21 23.02
CA GLY A 57 11.07 -15.15 21.71
C GLY A 57 11.19 -16.53 21.04
N LEU A 58 11.54 -17.56 21.81
CA LEU A 58 11.59 -18.94 21.33
C LEU A 58 10.19 -19.42 20.90
N GLY A 59 9.15 -19.17 21.70
CA GLY A 59 7.77 -19.52 21.34
C GLY A 59 7.29 -18.84 20.05
N ILE A 60 7.64 -17.56 19.84
CA ILE A 60 7.36 -16.84 18.60
C ILE A 60 8.08 -17.50 17.42
N VAL A 61 9.39 -17.75 17.52
CA VAL A 61 10.17 -18.37 16.43
C VAL A 61 9.66 -19.77 16.10
N LEU A 62 9.33 -20.58 17.10
CA LEU A 62 8.73 -21.91 16.90
C LEU A 62 7.37 -21.81 16.23
N SER A 63 6.52 -20.87 16.63
CA SER A 63 5.22 -20.63 15.99
C SER A 63 5.38 -20.23 14.51
N MET A 64 6.29 -19.30 14.21
CA MET A 64 6.57 -18.89 12.82
C MET A 64 7.09 -20.06 11.97
N GLY A 65 8.09 -20.77 12.48
CA GLY A 65 8.66 -21.92 11.79
C GLY A 65 7.63 -23.01 11.57
N TYR A 66 6.75 -23.24 12.55
CA TYR A 66 5.69 -24.23 12.44
C TYR A 66 4.64 -23.85 11.39
N LEU A 67 4.18 -22.59 11.35
CA LEU A 67 3.26 -22.12 10.31
C LEU A 67 3.90 -22.22 8.92
N MET A 68 5.19 -21.85 8.79
CA MET A 68 5.92 -21.97 7.54
C MET A 68 6.02 -23.43 7.06
N ILE A 69 6.26 -24.38 7.97
CA ILE A 69 6.22 -25.81 7.66
C ILE A 69 4.83 -26.22 7.14
N GLN A 70 3.74 -25.75 7.76
CA GLN A 70 2.39 -26.06 7.29
C GLN A 70 2.10 -25.49 5.89
N ILE A 71 2.61 -24.30 5.58
CA ILE A 71 2.50 -23.65 4.26
C ILE A 71 3.21 -24.49 3.19
N PHE A 72 4.49 -24.82 3.40
CA PHE A 72 5.28 -25.60 2.42
C PHE A 72 4.84 -27.07 2.32
N ALA A 73 4.22 -27.62 3.36
CA ALA A 73 3.61 -28.94 3.33
C ALA A 73 2.23 -28.97 2.65
N HIS A 74 1.72 -27.81 2.19
CA HIS A 74 0.38 -27.68 1.60
C HIS A 74 -0.73 -28.27 2.49
N ASN A 75 -0.64 -28.05 3.81
CA ASN A 75 -1.61 -28.59 4.74
C ASN A 75 -2.90 -27.77 4.75
N PHE A 76 -3.78 -28.04 3.80
CA PHE A 76 -5.05 -27.33 3.61
C PHE A 76 -6.10 -27.59 4.70
N GLN A 77 -5.81 -28.45 5.70
CA GLN A 77 -6.64 -28.49 6.92
C GLN A 77 -6.48 -27.23 7.76
N VAL A 78 -5.32 -26.56 7.69
CA VAL A 78 -5.08 -25.28 8.38
C VAL A 78 -5.71 -24.16 7.55
N ASN A 79 -6.65 -23.42 8.15
CA ASN A 79 -7.39 -22.37 7.45
C ASN A 79 -6.49 -21.29 6.84
N TYR A 80 -5.42 -20.92 7.53
CA TYR A 80 -4.45 -19.97 7.00
C TYR A 80 -3.81 -20.47 5.70
N VAL A 81 -3.39 -21.75 5.66
CA VAL A 81 -2.77 -22.35 4.48
C VAL A 81 -3.79 -22.47 3.35
N TYR A 82 -5.00 -22.94 3.64
CA TYR A 82 -6.10 -22.99 2.67
C TYR A 82 -6.43 -21.62 2.08
N SER A 83 -6.50 -20.57 2.89
CA SER A 83 -6.99 -19.26 2.45
C SER A 83 -6.00 -18.48 1.57
N TYR A 84 -4.70 -18.75 1.68
CA TYR A 84 -3.67 -17.92 1.06
C TYR A 84 -2.67 -18.66 0.18
N SER A 85 -2.72 -19.99 0.12
CA SER A 85 -1.80 -20.80 -0.68
C SER A 85 -2.52 -21.77 -1.62
N SER A 86 -1.80 -22.28 -2.62
CA SER A 86 -2.23 -23.38 -3.48
C SER A 86 -1.00 -24.19 -3.93
N ARG A 87 -1.22 -25.38 -4.49
CA ARG A 87 -0.15 -26.27 -4.98
C ARG A 87 0.61 -25.70 -6.19
N GLU A 88 -0.05 -24.87 -6.99
CA GLU A 88 0.52 -24.29 -8.22
C GLU A 88 1.32 -23.00 -7.97
N LEU A 89 1.29 -22.45 -6.76
CA LEU A 89 2.06 -21.26 -6.45
C LEU A 89 3.56 -21.52 -6.54
N ASN A 90 4.26 -20.64 -7.27
CA ASN A 90 5.71 -20.59 -7.26
C ASN A 90 6.23 -20.52 -5.79
N PRO A 91 7.28 -21.28 -5.42
CA PRO A 91 7.82 -21.29 -4.05
C PRO A 91 8.13 -19.91 -3.47
N PHE A 92 8.51 -18.95 -4.32
CA PHE A 92 8.76 -17.57 -3.92
C PHE A 92 7.49 -16.86 -3.43
N TYR A 93 6.36 -17.04 -4.12
CA TYR A 93 5.07 -16.52 -3.68
C TYR A 93 4.49 -17.35 -2.54
N LEU A 94 4.72 -18.66 -2.53
CA LEU A 94 4.35 -19.54 -1.43
C LEU A 94 4.97 -19.07 -0.11
N PHE A 95 6.26 -18.73 -0.09
CA PHE A 95 6.93 -18.13 1.07
C PHE A 95 6.24 -16.84 1.53
N SER A 96 5.85 -15.98 0.58
CA SER A 96 5.20 -14.70 0.89
C SER A 96 3.78 -14.82 1.46
N THR A 97 3.14 -15.99 1.33
CA THR A 97 1.84 -16.25 1.96
C THR A 97 1.89 -16.13 3.49
N PHE A 98 3.08 -16.27 4.10
CA PHE A 98 3.27 -16.04 5.53
C PHE A 98 2.81 -14.64 5.98
N TRP A 99 2.80 -13.64 5.12
CA TRP A 99 2.29 -12.30 5.45
C TRP A 99 1.15 -11.85 4.54
N ALA A 100 0.53 -12.77 3.80
CA ALA A 100 -0.70 -12.50 3.06
C ALA A 100 -1.91 -12.34 4.01
N GLY A 101 -1.91 -13.05 5.14
CA GLY A 101 -2.95 -12.99 6.15
C GLY A 101 -2.62 -12.13 7.37
N GLN A 102 -3.64 -11.86 8.17
CA GLN A 102 -3.52 -10.99 9.35
C GLN A 102 -2.72 -11.66 10.48
N GLU A 103 -2.89 -12.96 10.68
CA GLU A 103 -2.25 -13.75 11.73
C GLU A 103 -0.73 -13.81 11.51
N GLY A 104 -0.31 -14.11 10.28
CA GLY A 104 1.09 -14.16 9.92
C GLY A 104 1.79 -12.81 10.01
N THR A 105 1.10 -11.71 9.67
CA THR A 105 1.62 -10.36 9.89
C THR A 105 1.71 -9.96 11.37
N PHE A 106 0.83 -10.44 12.24
CA PHE A 106 1.00 -10.28 13.70
C PHE A 106 2.22 -11.06 14.22
N LEU A 107 2.43 -12.30 13.75
CA LEU A 107 3.65 -13.05 14.06
C LEU A 107 4.92 -12.32 13.60
N LEU A 108 4.88 -11.72 12.40
CA LEU A 108 5.98 -10.91 11.87
C LEU A 108 6.27 -9.68 12.76
N TRP A 109 5.23 -9.02 13.26
CA TRP A 109 5.37 -7.91 14.20
C TRP A 109 6.01 -8.37 15.53
N LEU A 110 5.52 -9.47 16.10
CA LEU A 110 6.09 -10.07 17.32
C LEU A 110 7.58 -10.41 17.14
N PHE A 111 7.94 -10.95 15.99
CA PHE A 111 9.31 -11.34 15.65
C PHE A 111 10.26 -10.14 15.60
N TYR A 112 9.91 -9.08 14.88
CA TYR A 112 10.74 -7.87 14.86
C TYR A 112 10.80 -7.21 16.23
N GLY A 113 9.70 -7.19 16.98
CA GLY A 113 9.73 -6.74 18.37
C GLY A 113 10.63 -7.60 19.27
N THR A 114 10.76 -8.90 19.00
CA THR A 114 11.72 -9.79 19.70
C THR A 114 13.15 -9.42 19.35
N ILE A 115 13.47 -9.18 18.07
CA ILE A 115 14.80 -8.71 17.65
C ILE A 115 15.16 -7.40 18.36
N TYR A 116 14.24 -6.43 18.38
CA TYR A 116 14.48 -5.17 19.05
C TYR A 116 14.62 -5.33 20.58
N GLY A 117 13.86 -6.24 21.19
CA GLY A 117 13.99 -6.54 22.61
C GLY A 117 15.36 -7.13 22.97
N LEU A 118 15.93 -7.98 22.11
CA LEU A 118 17.32 -8.47 22.27
C LEU A 118 18.33 -7.32 22.23
N ILE A 119 18.18 -6.39 21.28
CA ILE A 119 19.04 -5.21 21.18
C ILE A 119 18.90 -4.33 22.44
N LEU A 120 17.67 -4.12 22.94
CA LEU A 120 17.43 -3.32 24.15
C LEU A 120 17.94 -3.99 25.42
N LEU A 121 17.86 -5.32 25.53
CA LEU A 121 18.49 -6.06 26.63
C LEU A 121 20.00 -5.84 26.67
N ALA A 122 20.65 -5.79 25.50
CA ALA A 122 22.09 -5.56 25.38
C ALA A 122 22.48 -4.09 25.59
N THR A 123 21.65 -3.13 25.15
CA THR A 123 22.01 -1.70 25.12
C THR A 123 21.52 -0.88 26.31
N VAL A 124 20.35 -1.22 26.87
CA VAL A 124 19.81 -0.52 28.06
C VAL A 124 19.66 -1.44 29.27
N GLY A 125 19.24 -2.69 29.06
CA GLY A 125 19.14 -3.72 30.08
C GLY A 125 18.51 -3.25 31.40
N ARG A 126 19.12 -3.63 32.52
CA ARG A 126 18.66 -3.31 33.89
C ARG A 126 18.70 -1.80 34.21
N THR A 127 19.38 -0.96 33.43
CA THR A 127 19.44 0.49 33.70
C THR A 127 18.12 1.22 33.40
N ARG A 128 17.34 0.68 32.45
CA ARG A 128 16.04 1.23 31.99
C ARG A 128 15.02 0.10 31.82
N PRO A 129 14.66 -0.60 32.91
CA PRO A 129 13.76 -1.75 32.83
C PRO A 129 12.36 -1.35 32.35
N LEU A 130 11.94 -0.08 32.53
CA LEU A 130 10.67 0.41 32.00
C LEU A 130 10.57 0.39 30.48
N VAL A 131 11.67 0.62 29.74
CA VAL A 131 11.66 0.50 28.27
C VAL A 131 11.30 -0.93 27.87
N LEU A 132 11.89 -1.92 28.54
CA LEU A 132 11.59 -3.33 28.31
C LEU A 132 10.16 -3.67 28.76
N PHE A 133 9.68 -3.12 29.87
CA PHE A 133 8.30 -3.28 30.32
C PHE A 133 7.26 -2.82 29.29
N TYR A 134 7.33 -1.57 28.82
CA TYR A 134 6.36 -1.06 27.85
C TYR A 134 6.43 -1.79 26.51
N MET A 135 7.62 -2.23 26.09
CA MET A 135 7.75 -3.12 24.93
C MET A 135 7.04 -4.46 25.17
N MET A 136 7.21 -5.07 26.34
CA MET A 136 6.55 -6.33 26.67
C MET A 136 5.03 -6.19 26.76
N LEU A 137 4.50 -5.05 27.23
CA LEU A 137 3.06 -4.81 27.20
C LEU A 137 2.49 -4.85 25.78
N VAL A 138 3.19 -4.27 24.80
CA VAL A 138 2.75 -4.35 23.40
C VAL A 138 2.80 -5.79 22.88
N GLN A 139 3.88 -6.53 23.19
CA GLN A 139 4.00 -7.93 22.79
C GLN A 139 2.90 -8.81 23.41
N VAL A 140 2.58 -8.61 24.70
CA VAL A 140 1.46 -9.26 25.39
C VAL A 140 0.16 -8.99 24.66
N PHE A 141 -0.08 -7.75 24.23
CA PHE A 141 -1.31 -7.38 23.54
C PHE A 141 -1.43 -8.03 22.16
N ILE A 142 -0.35 -8.07 21.38
CA ILE A 142 -0.34 -8.74 20.07
C ILE A 142 -0.50 -10.27 20.24
N LEU A 143 0.12 -10.86 21.25
CA LEU A 143 -0.06 -12.28 21.58
C LEU A 143 -1.51 -12.59 22.00
N LEU A 144 -2.17 -11.67 22.73
CA LEU A 144 -3.60 -11.78 23.05
C LEU A 144 -4.46 -11.78 21.77
N ILE A 145 -4.14 -10.94 20.79
CA ILE A 145 -4.80 -10.94 19.48
C ILE A 145 -4.61 -12.29 18.77
N LEU A 146 -3.40 -12.87 18.79
CA LEU A 146 -3.15 -14.18 18.17
C LEU A 146 -3.83 -15.35 18.89
N LEU A 147 -4.04 -15.25 20.20
CA LEU A 147 -4.85 -16.24 20.92
C LEU A 147 -6.31 -16.20 20.47
N ALA A 148 -6.84 -15.01 20.16
CA ALA A 148 -8.19 -14.85 19.62
C ALA A 148 -8.29 -15.24 18.14
N LYS A 149 -7.29 -14.85 17.34
CA LYS A 149 -7.21 -15.15 15.90
C LYS A 149 -6.04 -16.10 15.62
N ASN A 150 -6.30 -17.37 15.91
CA ASN A 150 -5.29 -18.42 15.89
C ASN A 150 -4.84 -18.77 14.45
N PRO A 151 -3.55 -18.63 14.10
CA PRO A 151 -3.02 -18.99 12.78
C PRO A 151 -3.13 -20.49 12.45
N PHE A 152 -3.32 -21.33 13.47
CA PHE A 152 -3.45 -22.78 13.33
C PHE A 152 -4.90 -23.25 13.45
N ALA A 153 -5.88 -22.34 13.36
CA ALA A 153 -7.28 -22.71 13.26
C ALA A 153 -7.48 -23.63 12.04
N MET A 154 -8.22 -24.71 12.24
CA MET A 154 -8.56 -25.66 11.18
C MET A 154 -9.74 -25.13 10.37
N ILE A 155 -9.87 -25.53 9.12
CA ILE A 155 -10.95 -25.03 8.24
C ILE A 155 -12.35 -25.25 8.82
N TRP A 156 -12.58 -26.38 9.50
CA TRP A 156 -13.87 -26.72 10.11
C TRP A 156 -14.14 -25.96 11.42
N HIS A 157 -13.18 -25.19 11.93
CA HIS A 157 -13.42 -24.23 13.02
C HIS A 157 -13.83 -22.84 12.48
N VAL A 158 -13.67 -22.61 11.17
CA VAL A 158 -13.96 -21.32 10.52
C VAL A 158 -15.21 -21.42 9.64
N TYR A 159 -15.42 -22.57 9.00
CA TYR A 159 -16.56 -22.82 8.12
C TYR A 159 -17.43 -23.95 8.69
N ASP A 160 -18.61 -23.60 9.21
CA ASP A 160 -19.52 -24.54 9.88
C ASP A 160 -19.98 -25.70 8.98
N GLN A 161 -20.05 -25.46 7.67
CA GLN A 161 -20.44 -26.45 6.66
C GLN A 161 -19.36 -27.51 6.35
N VAL A 162 -18.16 -27.37 6.91
CA VAL A 162 -17.03 -28.28 6.61
C VAL A 162 -16.92 -29.38 7.68
N PRO A 163 -16.96 -30.67 7.31
CA PRO A 163 -16.80 -31.76 8.27
C PRO A 163 -15.44 -31.76 8.97
N VAL A 164 -15.43 -32.17 10.24
CA VAL A 164 -14.18 -32.31 11.02
C VAL A 164 -13.25 -33.33 10.35
N GLY A 165 -11.99 -32.95 10.16
CA GLY A 165 -10.98 -33.78 9.50
C GLY A 165 -10.99 -33.70 7.96
N PHE A 166 -11.90 -32.93 7.36
CA PHE A 166 -11.88 -32.69 5.92
C PHE A 166 -10.59 -31.98 5.49
N THR A 167 -10.01 -32.44 4.38
CA THR A 167 -8.83 -31.82 3.77
C THR A 167 -9.17 -31.41 2.34
N PRO A 168 -9.20 -30.11 2.04
CA PRO A 168 -9.38 -29.63 0.69
C PRO A 168 -8.27 -30.17 -0.23
N PRO A 169 -8.59 -30.50 -1.49
CA PRO A 169 -7.59 -31.00 -2.44
C PRO A 169 -6.51 -29.94 -2.76
N ASP A 170 -6.92 -28.67 -2.78
CA ASP A 170 -6.06 -27.50 -2.96
C ASP A 170 -6.59 -26.32 -2.12
N GLY A 171 -5.78 -25.26 -1.99
CA GLY A 171 -6.16 -24.00 -1.37
C GLY A 171 -6.63 -22.94 -2.36
N ALA A 172 -7.20 -21.86 -1.83
CA ALA A 172 -7.75 -20.75 -2.60
C ALA A 172 -6.69 -19.96 -3.40
N GLY A 173 -5.41 -20.17 -3.09
CA GLY A 173 -4.30 -19.46 -3.71
C GLY A 173 -4.13 -18.04 -3.19
N LEU A 174 -3.12 -17.36 -3.72
CA LEU A 174 -2.85 -15.97 -3.42
C LEU A 174 -3.60 -15.06 -4.40
N ASN A 175 -4.20 -13.97 -3.91
CA ASN A 175 -4.81 -12.94 -4.77
C ASN A 175 -3.86 -12.62 -5.94
N PRO A 176 -4.34 -12.69 -7.20
CA PRO A 176 -3.47 -12.58 -8.36
C PRO A 176 -2.63 -11.30 -8.44
N LEU A 177 -3.10 -10.18 -7.87
CA LEU A 177 -2.35 -8.91 -7.78
C LEU A 177 -1.13 -9.01 -6.84
N LEU A 178 -1.20 -9.89 -5.84
CA LEU A 178 -0.13 -10.11 -4.87
C LEU A 178 0.97 -11.03 -5.43
N GLN A 179 0.75 -11.70 -6.55
CA GLN A 179 1.76 -12.53 -7.21
C GLN A 179 2.71 -11.66 -8.06
N ASN A 180 3.45 -10.82 -7.34
CA ASN A 180 4.43 -9.87 -7.86
C ASN A 180 5.65 -9.88 -6.92
N PRO A 181 6.91 -9.77 -7.42
CA PRO A 181 8.08 -9.80 -6.56
C PRO A 181 8.07 -8.82 -5.39
N TRP A 182 7.41 -7.67 -5.55
CA TRP A 182 7.31 -6.66 -4.49
C TRP A 182 6.51 -7.13 -3.27
N MET A 183 5.55 -8.03 -3.42
CA MET A 183 4.83 -8.67 -2.31
C MET A 183 5.81 -9.37 -1.35
N VAL A 184 6.97 -9.81 -1.85
CA VAL A 184 7.92 -10.54 -1.01
C VAL A 184 8.74 -9.63 -0.11
N ILE A 185 8.97 -8.39 -0.53
CA ILE A 185 9.92 -7.48 0.13
C ILE A 185 9.26 -6.27 0.78
N HIS A 186 8.18 -5.74 0.20
CA HIS A 186 7.53 -4.53 0.69
C HIS A 186 6.86 -4.73 2.05
N PRO A 187 5.92 -5.69 2.25
CA PRO A 187 5.26 -5.85 3.54
C PRO A 187 6.24 -6.12 4.70
N PRO A 188 7.23 -7.03 4.57
CA PRO A 188 8.22 -7.20 5.64
C PRO A 188 8.99 -5.93 5.98
N THR A 189 9.37 -5.12 4.98
CA THR A 189 10.04 -3.83 5.20
C THR A 189 9.14 -2.87 5.99
N LEU A 190 7.83 -2.79 5.68
CA LEU A 190 6.89 -1.98 6.47
C LEU A 190 6.82 -2.46 7.91
N PHE A 191 6.76 -3.78 8.13
CA PHE A 191 6.68 -4.34 9.48
C PHE A 191 7.95 -4.13 10.30
N VAL A 192 9.14 -4.12 9.70
CA VAL A 192 10.38 -3.67 10.36
C VAL A 192 10.17 -2.23 10.86
N GLY A 193 9.64 -1.35 10.01
CA GLY A 193 9.33 0.05 10.33
C GLY A 193 8.28 0.21 11.43
N TYR A 194 7.09 -0.36 11.26
CA TYR A 194 5.98 -0.31 12.22
C TYR A 194 6.40 -0.84 13.59
N SER A 195 7.09 -1.99 13.62
CA SER A 195 7.55 -2.59 14.87
C SER A 195 8.57 -1.71 15.60
N SER A 196 9.34 -0.90 14.87
CA SER A 196 10.38 -0.06 15.47
C SER A 196 9.83 1.21 16.15
N THR A 197 8.65 1.71 15.76
CA THR A 197 8.03 2.87 16.41
C THR A 197 7.63 2.56 17.87
N MET A 198 7.31 1.29 18.17
CA MET A 198 7.12 0.81 19.54
C MET A 198 8.34 1.07 20.43
N VAL A 199 9.56 0.95 19.90
CA VAL A 199 10.78 1.19 20.69
C VAL A 199 10.86 2.67 21.09
N VAL A 200 10.53 3.57 20.16
CA VAL A 200 10.47 5.02 20.43
C VAL A 200 9.38 5.34 21.44
N PHE A 201 8.19 4.73 21.30
CA PHE A 201 7.11 4.82 22.28
C PHE A 201 7.56 4.35 23.68
N ALA A 202 8.24 3.22 23.78
CA ALA A 202 8.74 2.71 25.05
C ALA A 202 9.74 3.67 25.73
N PHE A 203 10.59 4.35 24.95
CA PHE A 203 11.46 5.41 25.48
C PHE A 203 10.68 6.66 25.92
N VAL A 204 9.61 7.03 25.22
CA VAL A 204 8.72 8.13 25.65
C VAL A 204 8.06 7.79 26.97
N MET A 205 7.53 6.57 27.11
CA MET A 205 6.89 6.10 28.34
C MET A 205 7.87 6.04 29.52
N ASP A 206 9.08 5.51 29.31
CA ASP A 206 10.18 5.55 30.30
C ASP A 206 10.53 6.99 30.71
N ALA A 207 10.61 7.92 29.75
CA ALA A 207 10.90 9.34 30.01
C ALA A 207 9.81 10.01 30.86
N LEU A 208 8.53 9.73 30.56
CA LEU A 208 7.39 10.27 31.31
C LEU A 208 7.35 9.68 32.73
N ALA A 209 7.47 8.36 32.86
CA ALA A 209 7.43 7.66 34.14
C ALA A 209 8.56 8.08 35.08
N ARG A 210 9.79 8.20 34.57
CA ARG A 210 10.96 8.63 35.34
C ARG A 210 11.11 10.14 35.45
N LYS A 211 10.31 10.91 34.71
CA LYS A 211 10.48 12.37 34.54
C LYS A 211 11.87 12.75 33.96
N ASP A 212 12.52 11.81 33.26
CA ASP A 212 13.81 12.00 32.59
C ASP A 212 13.60 12.50 31.15
N PHE A 213 13.26 13.78 31.04
CA PHE A 213 12.89 14.38 29.76
C PHE A 213 14.06 14.69 28.84
N GLN A 214 15.32 14.59 29.28
CA GLN A 214 16.51 14.85 28.46
C GLN A 214 17.31 13.59 28.15
N GLY A 215 17.43 12.67 29.11
CA GLY A 215 18.22 11.45 28.98
C GLY A 215 17.64 10.45 27.98
N TRP A 216 16.35 10.51 27.65
CA TRP A 216 15.76 9.67 26.60
C TRP A 216 16.19 10.09 25.19
N VAL A 217 16.43 11.38 24.95
CA VAL A 217 16.70 11.95 23.61
C VAL A 217 17.89 11.26 22.95
N LYS A 218 18.98 11.06 23.69
CA LYS A 218 20.19 10.43 23.16
C LYS A 218 19.97 8.97 22.78
N ARG A 219 19.15 8.24 23.54
CA ARG A 219 18.89 6.80 23.37
C ARG A 219 17.82 6.52 22.32
N ALA A 220 16.80 7.36 22.22
CA ALA A 220 15.74 7.24 21.23
C ALA A 220 16.15 7.74 19.84
N GLN A 221 17.14 8.63 19.73
CA GLN A 221 17.49 9.26 18.46
C GLN A 221 17.95 8.28 17.35
N PRO A 222 18.78 7.26 17.59
CA PRO A 222 19.09 6.25 16.56
C PRO A 222 17.85 5.49 16.11
N TRP A 223 16.99 5.09 17.06
CA TRP A 223 15.72 4.42 16.75
C TRP A 223 14.79 5.31 15.94
N ALA A 224 14.70 6.60 16.25
CA ALA A 224 13.85 7.51 15.49
C ALA A 224 14.28 7.65 14.02
N VAL A 225 15.61 7.70 13.78
CA VAL A 225 16.17 7.73 12.43
C VAL A 225 15.98 6.40 11.71
N PHE A 226 16.17 5.28 12.41
CA PHE A 226 15.95 3.94 11.87
C PHE A 226 14.49 3.74 11.46
N SER A 227 13.53 4.09 12.32
CA SER A 227 12.10 4.00 12.00
C SER A 227 11.72 4.88 10.81
N ALA A 228 12.17 6.14 10.77
CA ALA A 228 11.90 7.04 9.66
C ALA A 228 12.47 6.50 8.34
N MET A 229 13.69 5.95 8.37
CA MET A 229 14.34 5.37 7.19
C MET A 229 13.57 4.16 6.65
N ILE A 230 13.27 3.18 7.50
CA ILE A 230 12.66 1.93 7.09
C ILE A 230 11.19 2.14 6.68
N LEU A 231 10.42 2.94 7.42
CA LEU A 231 9.06 3.29 7.02
C LEU A 231 9.05 3.99 5.66
N GLY A 232 9.94 4.95 5.44
CA GLY A 232 10.05 5.64 4.15
C GLY A 232 10.44 4.69 3.01
N THR A 233 11.39 3.78 3.27
CA THR A 233 11.78 2.74 2.32
C THR A 233 10.60 1.85 1.97
N GLY A 234 9.86 1.41 2.98
CA GLY A 234 8.65 0.64 2.84
C GLY A 234 7.60 1.31 1.96
N ILE A 235 7.22 2.54 2.30
CA ILE A 235 6.24 3.35 1.56
C ILE A 235 6.64 3.45 0.08
N ILE A 236 7.91 3.71 -0.20
CA ILE A 236 8.36 3.89 -1.58
C ILE A 236 8.41 2.57 -2.35
N LEU A 237 8.80 1.46 -1.71
CA LEU A 237 8.65 0.13 -2.32
C LEU A 237 7.19 -0.16 -2.68
N GLY A 238 6.24 0.30 -1.86
CA GLY A 238 4.81 0.20 -2.13
C GLY A 238 4.39 1.05 -3.33
N GLY A 239 4.85 2.30 -3.38
CA GLY A 239 4.60 3.18 -4.52
C GLY A 239 5.20 2.67 -5.84
N TYR A 240 6.38 2.05 -5.79
CA TYR A 240 6.97 1.39 -6.95
C TYR A 240 6.17 0.15 -7.36
N TRP A 241 5.71 -0.64 -6.39
CA TRP A 241 4.86 -1.80 -6.66
C TRP A 241 3.55 -1.38 -7.34
N ALA A 242 2.88 -0.35 -6.81
CA ALA A 242 1.71 0.26 -7.43
C ALA A 242 2.01 0.71 -8.87
N TYR A 243 3.15 1.38 -9.08
CA TYR A 243 3.59 1.86 -10.39
C TYR A 243 3.80 0.76 -11.42
N VAL A 244 4.19 -0.46 -11.04
CA VAL A 244 4.39 -1.56 -12.00
C VAL A 244 3.21 -2.53 -12.08
N THR A 245 2.14 -2.29 -11.31
CA THR A 245 1.01 -3.23 -11.18
C THR A 245 -0.32 -2.59 -11.56
N LEU A 246 -0.55 -1.33 -11.22
CA LEU A 246 -1.84 -0.67 -11.38
C LEU A 246 -1.96 0.03 -12.75
N GLY A 247 -3.10 -0.15 -13.42
CA GLY A 247 -3.29 0.31 -14.80
C GLY A 247 -3.34 1.83 -15.04
N TRP A 248 -3.31 2.68 -14.00
CA TRP A 248 -3.46 4.13 -14.13
C TRP A 248 -2.12 4.90 -14.26
N GLY A 249 -0.98 4.20 -14.21
CA GLY A 249 0.31 4.77 -14.58
C GLY A 249 0.95 5.72 -13.58
N GLY A 250 0.64 5.61 -12.29
CA GLY A 250 1.33 6.37 -11.24
C GLY A 250 1.64 5.56 -9.99
N TYR A 251 2.27 6.22 -9.03
CA TYR A 251 2.93 5.59 -7.86
C TYR A 251 2.32 5.99 -6.51
N TRP A 252 1.37 6.92 -6.49
CA TRP A 252 0.67 7.32 -5.26
C TRP A 252 -0.76 7.79 -5.57
N GLY A 253 -1.76 7.08 -5.06
CA GLY A 253 -3.17 7.32 -5.36
C GLY A 253 -3.96 7.95 -4.21
N TRP A 254 -3.31 8.26 -3.08
CA TRP A 254 -3.99 8.62 -1.81
C TRP A 254 -4.96 7.53 -1.31
N ASP A 255 -4.67 6.26 -1.62
CA ASP A 255 -5.43 5.14 -1.09
C ASP A 255 -5.40 5.15 0.45
N PRO A 256 -6.53 4.94 1.15
CA PRO A 256 -6.59 5.03 2.61
C PRO A 256 -5.62 4.11 3.36
N VAL A 257 -5.33 2.92 2.82
CA VAL A 257 -4.37 1.99 3.43
C VAL A 257 -2.94 2.49 3.23
N GLU A 258 -2.60 2.98 2.04
CA GLU A 258 -1.31 3.65 1.78
C GLU A 258 -1.13 4.85 2.71
N ASN A 259 -2.15 5.71 2.83
CA ASN A 259 -2.14 6.89 3.70
C ASN A 259 -1.91 6.54 5.18
N SER A 260 -2.49 5.42 5.64
CA SER A 260 -2.33 4.96 7.02
C SER A 260 -0.85 4.69 7.39
N SER A 261 -0.04 4.31 6.40
CA SER A 261 1.41 4.13 6.56
C SER A 261 2.20 5.44 6.52
N LEU A 262 1.68 6.46 5.82
CA LEU A 262 2.33 7.76 5.67
C LEU A 262 2.32 8.59 6.96
N VAL A 263 1.21 8.56 7.71
CA VAL A 263 1.04 9.32 8.97
C VAL A 263 2.15 9.03 9.99
N PRO A 264 2.43 7.77 10.40
CA PRO A 264 3.50 7.50 11.34
C PRO A 264 4.88 7.89 10.80
N TRP A 265 5.12 7.79 9.49
CA TRP A 265 6.37 8.24 8.88
C TRP A 265 6.56 9.75 9.02
N LEU A 266 5.54 10.55 8.71
CA LEU A 266 5.58 12.02 8.86
C LEU A 266 5.87 12.44 10.30
N LEU A 267 5.24 11.78 11.28
CA LEU A 267 5.48 12.02 12.70
C LEU A 267 6.91 11.63 13.10
N MET A 268 7.45 10.54 12.56
CA MET A 268 8.84 10.14 12.80
C MET A 268 9.86 11.10 12.19
N VAL A 269 9.64 11.59 10.97
CA VAL A 269 10.52 12.60 10.35
C VAL A 269 10.48 13.91 11.15
N ALA A 270 9.31 14.35 11.59
CA ALA A 270 9.17 15.50 12.48
C ALA A 270 9.93 15.27 13.81
N LEU A 271 9.81 14.09 14.40
CA LEU A 271 10.51 13.72 15.64
C LEU A 271 12.03 13.73 15.47
N VAL A 272 12.57 13.24 14.36
CA VAL A 272 14.03 13.26 14.09
C VAL A 272 14.59 14.68 14.21
N HIS A 273 13.88 15.66 13.64
CA HIS A 273 14.25 17.07 13.72
C HIS A 273 14.00 17.65 15.11
N GLY A 274 12.88 17.31 15.74
CA GLY A 274 12.54 17.72 17.10
C GLY A 274 13.58 17.28 18.13
N LEU A 275 14.04 16.03 18.06
CA LEU A 275 15.09 15.50 18.93
C LEU A 275 16.43 16.20 18.70
N MET A 276 16.71 16.70 17.49
CA MET A 276 17.89 17.53 17.23
C MET A 276 17.79 18.89 17.93
N ILE A 277 16.64 19.56 17.83
CA ILE A 277 16.39 20.85 18.52
C ILE A 277 16.49 20.64 20.03
N GLN A 278 15.81 19.64 20.59
CA GLN A 278 15.84 19.37 22.01
C GLN A 278 17.25 19.05 22.53
N LYS A 279 18.01 18.21 21.81
CA LYS A 279 19.41 17.90 22.18
C LYS A 279 20.31 19.14 22.16
N LYS A 280 20.03 20.12 21.29
CA LYS A 280 20.85 21.33 21.14
C LYS A 280 20.42 22.49 22.03
N ARG A 281 19.14 22.58 22.35
CA ARG A 281 18.52 23.79 22.94
C ARG A 281 17.68 23.52 24.17
N GLY A 282 17.32 22.26 24.43
CA GLY A 282 16.40 21.91 25.50
C GLY A 282 14.92 22.23 25.19
N SER A 283 14.62 22.86 24.06
CA SER A 283 13.26 23.19 23.61
C SER A 283 12.49 21.99 23.05
N LEU A 284 11.17 22.16 22.81
CA LEU A 284 10.27 21.17 22.18
C LEU A 284 10.09 19.84 22.93
N VAL A 285 10.38 19.80 24.23
CA VAL A 285 10.23 18.58 25.04
C VAL A 285 8.83 17.97 24.90
N ARG A 286 7.78 18.77 25.07
CA ARG A 286 6.37 18.34 24.98
C ARG A 286 6.04 17.80 23.59
N THR A 287 6.41 18.56 22.56
CA THR A 287 6.19 18.21 21.16
C THR A 287 6.86 16.89 20.82
N ASN A 288 8.10 16.66 21.25
CA ASN A 288 8.82 15.43 20.95
C ASN A 288 8.24 14.20 21.64
N LEU A 289 7.73 14.34 22.87
CA LEU A 289 7.02 13.25 23.55
C LEU A 289 5.72 12.91 22.82
N LEU A 290 4.95 13.93 22.38
CA LEU A 290 3.73 13.74 21.60
C LEU A 290 4.00 13.11 20.23
N LEU A 291 5.04 13.54 19.51
CA LEU A 291 5.43 12.96 18.22
C LEU A 291 5.89 11.51 18.36
N GLY A 292 6.72 11.22 19.38
CA GLY A 292 7.21 9.86 19.63
C GLY A 292 6.12 8.88 20.02
N ALA A 293 5.16 9.30 20.85
CA ALA A 293 4.00 8.48 21.16
C ALA A 293 3.02 8.39 19.97
N GLY A 294 2.73 9.53 19.36
CA GLY A 294 1.80 9.65 18.23
C GLY A 294 2.18 8.79 17.04
N ALA A 295 3.47 8.62 16.74
CA ALA A 295 3.92 7.74 15.67
C ALA A 295 3.51 6.27 15.90
N PHE A 296 3.68 5.74 17.12
CA PHE A 296 3.24 4.37 17.44
C PHE A 296 1.71 4.27 17.49
N LEU A 297 1.03 5.25 18.10
CA LEU A 297 -0.43 5.28 18.14
C LEU A 297 -1.05 5.38 16.74
N ALA A 298 -0.40 6.08 15.80
CA ALA A 298 -0.80 6.11 14.40
C ALA A 298 -0.63 4.76 13.70
N VAL A 299 0.38 3.96 14.06
CA VAL A 299 0.50 2.56 13.58
C VAL A 299 -0.65 1.71 14.12
N LEU A 300 -1.04 1.87 15.40
CA LEU A 300 -2.19 1.17 15.96
C LEU A 300 -3.49 1.58 15.26
N TRP A 301 -3.67 2.88 15.03
CA TRP A 301 -4.82 3.43 14.30
C TRP A 301 -4.89 2.92 12.86
N GLY A 302 -3.77 2.96 12.13
CA GLY A 302 -3.69 2.40 10.78
C GLY A 302 -3.97 0.90 10.75
N SER A 303 -3.50 0.15 11.76
CA SER A 303 -3.81 -1.28 11.90
C SER A 303 -5.31 -1.52 12.12
N PHE A 304 -5.99 -0.68 12.91
CA PHE A 304 -7.45 -0.74 13.05
C PHE A 304 -8.14 -0.43 11.72
N LEU A 305 -7.80 0.67 11.06
CA LEU A 305 -8.41 1.06 9.79
C LEU A 305 -8.31 -0.02 8.71
N THR A 306 -7.13 -0.64 8.60
CA THR A 306 -6.82 -1.64 7.56
C THR A 306 -7.36 -3.04 7.86
N ARG A 307 -7.65 -3.38 9.13
CA ARG A 307 -7.99 -4.77 9.55
C ARG A 307 -9.40 -4.94 10.12
N SER A 308 -10.09 -3.84 10.40
CA SER A 308 -11.44 -3.86 10.96
C SER A 308 -12.54 -4.11 9.93
N GLY A 309 -12.22 -3.98 8.63
CA GLY A 309 -13.20 -3.97 7.55
C GLY A 309 -13.79 -2.58 7.26
N VAL A 310 -13.47 -1.56 8.06
CA VAL A 310 -13.96 -0.17 7.87
C VAL A 310 -13.60 0.41 6.50
N LEU A 311 -12.46 0.00 5.94
CA LEU A 311 -11.96 0.47 4.65
C LEU A 311 -12.21 -0.51 3.49
N ALA A 312 -12.94 -1.62 3.71
CA ALA A 312 -13.11 -2.67 2.71
C ALA A 312 -13.71 -2.15 1.39
N ASP A 313 -14.65 -1.20 1.46
CA ASP A 313 -15.30 -0.61 0.29
C ASP A 313 -14.52 0.58 -0.32
N PHE A 314 -13.46 1.06 0.37
CA PHE A 314 -12.76 2.30 0.02
C PHE A 314 -11.29 2.11 -0.36
N SER A 315 -10.76 0.90 -0.18
CA SER A 315 -9.37 0.57 -0.48
C SER A 315 -9.24 -0.86 -0.99
N VAL A 316 -8.50 -1.01 -2.08
CA VAL A 316 -8.13 -2.32 -2.65
C VAL A 316 -7.11 -3.08 -1.80
N HIS A 317 -6.49 -2.40 -0.84
CA HIS A 317 -5.46 -2.96 0.05
C HIS A 317 -6.01 -3.31 1.44
N SER A 318 -7.30 -3.04 1.71
CA SER A 318 -7.90 -3.31 3.02
C SER A 318 -8.18 -4.81 3.19
N PHE A 319 -8.03 -5.29 4.42
CA PHE A 319 -8.55 -6.60 4.78
C PHE A 319 -10.07 -6.53 4.97
N ALA A 320 -10.74 -7.66 4.73
CA ALA A 320 -12.12 -7.87 5.14
C ALA A 320 -12.28 -7.86 6.67
N GLU A 321 -13.50 -7.62 7.13
CA GLU A 321 -13.85 -7.71 8.55
C GLU A 321 -13.53 -9.11 9.09
N SER A 322 -12.94 -9.19 10.28
CA SER A 322 -12.40 -10.45 10.81
C SER A 322 -12.61 -10.66 12.31
N GLY A 323 -13.63 -10.00 12.89
CA GLY A 323 -13.96 -10.13 14.32
C GLY A 323 -12.93 -9.50 15.28
N LEU A 324 -11.85 -8.90 14.77
CA LEU A 324 -10.78 -8.28 15.57
C LEU A 324 -11.12 -6.89 16.13
N ASN A 325 -12.28 -6.34 15.80
CA ASN A 325 -12.64 -4.94 16.07
C ASN A 325 -12.49 -4.57 17.56
N LEU A 326 -12.96 -5.45 18.46
CA LEU A 326 -12.83 -5.24 19.91
C LEU A 326 -11.36 -5.18 20.34
N TYR A 327 -10.54 -6.13 19.90
CA TYR A 327 -9.12 -6.20 20.27
C TYR A 327 -8.33 -5.03 19.70
N LEU A 328 -8.53 -4.66 18.43
CA LEU A 328 -7.84 -3.53 17.81
C LEU A 328 -8.23 -2.20 18.46
N THR A 329 -9.52 -2.03 18.79
CA THR A 329 -10.01 -0.85 19.51
C THR A 329 -9.41 -0.79 20.92
N ALA A 330 -9.43 -1.91 21.65
CA ALA A 330 -8.80 -2.01 22.97
C ALA A 330 -7.29 -1.73 22.90
N PHE A 331 -6.60 -2.14 21.83
CA PHE A 331 -5.18 -1.86 21.62
C PHE A 331 -4.93 -0.36 21.57
N ILE A 332 -5.73 0.38 20.80
CA ILE A 332 -5.62 1.84 20.69
C ILE A 332 -5.96 2.51 22.02
N VAL A 333 -7.08 2.14 22.64
CA VAL A 333 -7.58 2.77 23.87
C VAL A 333 -6.62 2.55 25.03
N VAL A 334 -6.11 1.33 25.23
CA VAL A 334 -5.18 1.02 26.33
C VAL A 334 -3.88 1.80 26.18
N PHE A 335 -3.25 1.79 25.01
CA PHE A 335 -1.95 2.46 24.85
C PHE A 335 -2.07 3.98 24.78
N SER A 336 -3.16 4.51 24.23
CA SER A 336 -3.46 5.94 24.30
C SER A 336 -3.74 6.37 25.75
N GLY A 337 -4.54 5.60 26.48
CA GLY A 337 -4.84 5.84 27.89
C GLY A 337 -3.59 5.80 28.76
N LEU A 338 -2.74 4.78 28.60
CA LEU A 338 -1.46 4.68 29.29
C LEU A 338 -0.58 5.90 29.01
N PHE A 339 -0.45 6.31 27.74
CA PHE A 339 0.31 7.51 27.38
C PHE A 339 -0.25 8.76 28.03
N LEU A 340 -1.58 9.01 27.93
CA LEU A 340 -2.22 10.19 28.50
C LEU A 340 -2.05 10.24 30.03
N ILE A 341 -2.26 9.12 30.72
CA ILE A 341 -2.04 9.03 32.18
C ILE A 341 -0.61 9.45 32.54
N HIS A 342 0.40 8.87 31.88
CA HIS A 342 1.80 9.22 32.15
C HIS A 342 2.12 10.66 31.74
N PHE A 343 1.55 11.15 30.64
CA PHE A 343 1.76 12.50 30.15
C PHE A 343 1.24 13.52 31.17
N PHE A 344 0.00 13.39 31.64
CA PHE A 344 -0.60 14.30 32.62
C PHE A 344 0.02 14.15 34.02
N HIS A 345 0.35 12.94 34.48
CA HIS A 345 0.95 12.73 35.81
C HIS A 345 2.45 13.07 35.90
N SER A 346 3.16 13.15 34.78
CA SER A 346 4.59 13.46 34.77
C SER A 346 4.92 14.88 35.24
N GLY A 347 3.94 15.79 35.28
CA GLY A 347 4.13 17.22 35.56
C GLY A 347 4.70 18.00 34.37
N ILE A 348 4.79 17.40 33.19
CA ILE A 348 5.39 18.02 32.00
C ILE A 348 4.66 19.30 31.53
N LEU A 349 3.35 19.39 31.79
CA LEU A 349 2.55 20.57 31.46
C LEU A 349 2.85 21.77 32.36
N SER A 350 3.25 21.52 33.61
CA SER A 350 3.64 22.56 34.56
C SER A 350 5.08 23.05 34.34
N ARG A 351 5.89 22.29 33.61
CA ARG A 351 7.29 22.64 33.33
C ARG A 351 7.39 23.79 32.33
N GLY A 352 8.04 24.90 32.70
CA GLY A 352 8.36 25.99 31.77
C GLY A 352 9.11 25.52 30.52
N GLY A 353 8.75 26.06 29.35
CA GLY A 353 9.42 25.75 28.09
C GLY A 353 10.68 26.58 27.90
N THR A 354 11.69 26.00 27.24
CA THR A 354 12.84 26.79 26.78
C THR A 354 12.45 27.53 25.49
N PRO A 355 12.43 28.88 25.48
CA PRO A 355 12.07 29.65 24.30
C PRO A 355 13.10 29.45 23.18
N PHE A 356 12.69 29.70 21.94
CA PHE A 356 13.62 29.73 20.82
C PHE A 356 14.54 30.94 20.91
N GLY A 357 15.70 30.85 20.23
CA GLY A 357 16.61 31.99 20.11
C GLY A 357 15.97 33.22 19.45
N ALA A 358 16.57 34.39 19.64
CA ALA A 358 16.05 35.66 19.15
C ALA A 358 15.96 35.72 17.60
N GLY A 359 14.89 36.36 17.10
CA GLY A 359 14.64 36.62 15.68
C GLY A 359 14.05 35.46 14.88
N PHE A 360 13.31 35.77 13.81
CA PHE A 360 12.64 34.75 12.97
C PHE A 360 13.58 33.99 12.03
N LEU A 361 14.72 34.58 11.63
CA LEU A 361 15.70 33.98 10.72
C LEU A 361 16.79 33.18 11.47
N ASN A 362 16.37 32.19 12.24
CA ASN A 362 17.27 31.27 12.93
C ASN A 362 16.96 29.80 12.59
N ARG A 363 17.91 28.90 12.86
CA ARG A 363 17.80 27.48 12.49
C ARG A 363 16.69 26.75 13.23
N GLU A 364 16.41 27.10 14.48
CA GLU A 364 15.33 26.49 15.27
C GLU A 364 13.97 26.77 14.63
N THR A 365 13.73 28.03 14.27
CA THR A 365 12.50 28.47 13.60
C THR A 365 12.33 27.79 12.24
N GLY A 366 13.38 27.73 11.41
CA GLY A 366 13.32 27.06 10.11
C GLY A 366 13.06 25.55 10.23
N MET A 367 13.72 24.87 11.16
CA MET A 367 13.48 23.45 11.44
C MET A 367 12.07 23.22 11.99
N PHE A 368 11.59 24.08 12.89
CA PHE A 368 10.25 23.98 13.44
C PHE A 368 9.17 24.23 12.37
N ALA A 369 9.37 25.17 11.44
CA ALA A 369 8.46 25.40 10.33
C ALA A 369 8.30 24.14 9.45
N GLY A 370 9.41 23.45 9.16
CA GLY A 370 9.36 22.16 8.46
C GLY A 370 8.66 21.07 9.28
N MET A 371 8.94 20.96 10.57
CA MET A 371 8.23 20.03 11.48
C MET A 371 6.73 20.30 11.51
N PHE A 372 6.34 21.57 11.59
CA PHE A 372 4.95 21.99 11.62
C PHE A 372 4.22 21.65 10.32
N ALA A 373 4.88 21.84 9.17
CA ALA A 373 4.35 21.40 7.88
C ALA A 373 4.09 19.88 7.84
N LEU A 374 5.04 19.07 8.33
CA LEU A 374 4.90 17.62 8.43
C LEU A 374 3.76 17.22 9.38
N MET A 375 3.62 17.90 10.52
CA MET A 375 2.55 17.65 11.49
C MET A 375 1.17 17.98 10.93
N ILE A 376 1.03 19.11 10.22
CA ILE A 376 -0.22 19.48 9.55
C ILE A 376 -0.57 18.46 8.48
N THR A 377 0.41 18.03 7.69
CA THR A 377 0.21 16.97 6.67
C THR A 377 -0.29 15.69 7.33
N ALA A 378 0.36 15.25 8.41
CA ALA A 378 -0.03 14.05 9.14
C ALA A 378 -1.47 14.17 9.67
N ALA A 379 -1.86 15.33 10.20
CA ALA A 379 -3.22 15.57 10.70
C ALA A 379 -4.26 15.51 9.57
N PHE A 380 -4.03 16.20 8.44
CA PHE A 380 -4.98 16.17 7.32
C PHE A 380 -5.09 14.80 6.68
N VAL A 381 -3.97 14.09 6.50
CA VAL A 381 -3.99 12.72 5.98
C VAL A 381 -4.73 11.79 6.92
N LEU A 382 -4.48 11.88 8.24
CA LEU A 382 -5.17 11.08 9.24
C LEU A 382 -6.69 11.35 9.25
N LEU A 383 -7.09 12.62 9.22
CA LEU A 383 -8.50 13.00 9.18
C LEU A 383 -9.17 12.51 7.89
N GLY A 384 -8.57 12.78 6.73
CA GLY A 384 -9.14 12.36 5.45
C GLY A 384 -9.24 10.83 5.31
N THR A 385 -8.22 10.10 5.77
CA THR A 385 -8.21 8.63 5.78
C THR A 385 -9.26 8.06 6.73
N SER A 386 -9.59 8.79 7.80
CA SER A 386 -10.61 8.40 8.77
C SER A 386 -12.02 8.86 8.37
N ALA A 387 -12.20 9.48 7.21
CA ALA A 387 -13.49 10.03 6.77
C ALA A 387 -14.66 9.05 6.81
N PRO A 388 -14.51 7.79 6.36
CA PRO A 388 -15.60 6.81 6.46
C PRO A 388 -16.12 6.60 7.90
N LEU A 389 -15.27 6.78 8.93
CA LEU A 389 -15.65 6.58 10.33
C LEU A 389 -16.55 7.67 10.91
N TYR A 390 -16.38 8.92 10.49
CA TYR A 390 -17.21 10.03 11.00
C TYR A 390 -18.33 10.40 10.04
N THR A 391 -18.14 10.25 8.72
CA THR A 391 -19.21 10.51 7.73
C THR A 391 -20.38 9.54 7.89
N ARG A 392 -20.11 8.29 8.31
CA ARG A 392 -21.17 7.32 8.64
C ARG A 392 -22.12 7.76 9.77
N LEU A 393 -21.70 8.71 10.62
CA LEU A 393 -22.56 9.25 11.68
C LEU A 393 -23.63 10.19 11.12
N PHE A 394 -23.42 10.71 9.91
CA PHE A 394 -24.29 11.68 9.25
C PHE A 394 -24.93 11.15 7.96
N GLY A 395 -24.65 9.90 7.55
CA GLY A 395 -25.17 9.32 6.32
C GLY A 395 -24.38 8.10 5.84
N LYS A 396 -24.32 7.92 4.51
CA LYS A 396 -23.49 6.85 3.90
C LYS A 396 -22.01 7.16 4.16
N PRO A 397 -21.17 6.19 4.55
CA PRO A 397 -19.74 6.41 4.69
C PRO A 397 -19.14 6.89 3.36
N GLN A 398 -18.25 7.87 3.39
CA GLN A 398 -17.60 8.45 2.22
C GLN A 398 -16.10 8.59 2.45
N ASN A 399 -15.32 8.39 1.39
CA ASN A 399 -13.89 8.69 1.37
C ASN A 399 -13.63 10.10 0.81
N VAL A 400 -12.46 10.64 1.13
CA VAL A 400 -12.00 11.93 0.62
C VAL A 400 -11.35 11.76 -0.75
N SER A 401 -11.64 12.68 -1.68
CA SER A 401 -11.12 12.61 -3.04
C SER A 401 -9.61 12.90 -3.12
N THR A 402 -8.95 12.37 -4.13
CA THR A 402 -7.52 12.63 -4.41
C THR A 402 -7.23 14.13 -4.61
N GLN A 403 -8.17 14.87 -5.20
CA GLN A 403 -8.07 16.30 -5.42
C GLN A 403 -7.92 17.09 -4.11
N PHE A 404 -8.63 16.70 -3.05
CA PHE A 404 -8.52 17.34 -1.73
C PHE A 404 -7.09 17.26 -1.21
N TYR A 405 -6.47 16.07 -1.24
CA TYR A 405 -5.11 15.88 -0.77
C TYR A 405 -4.09 16.65 -1.62
N ASN A 406 -4.27 16.68 -2.94
CA ASN A 406 -3.39 17.42 -3.85
C ASN A 406 -3.43 18.93 -3.58
N ILE A 407 -4.63 19.51 -3.39
CA ILE A 407 -4.78 20.95 -3.09
C ILE A 407 -4.09 21.30 -1.76
N LEU A 408 -4.30 20.50 -0.71
CA LEU A 408 -3.69 20.76 0.60
C LEU A 408 -2.16 20.56 0.58
N SER A 409 -1.67 19.63 -0.23
CA SER A 409 -0.24 19.31 -0.28
C SER A 409 0.61 20.42 -0.90
N ILE A 410 0.06 21.24 -1.79
CA ILE A 410 0.80 22.32 -2.47
C ILE A 410 1.37 23.36 -1.49
N PRO A 411 0.56 24.09 -0.69
CA PRO A 411 1.09 25.12 0.22
C PRO A 411 2.02 24.53 1.30
N ILE A 412 1.75 23.29 1.74
CA ILE A 412 2.60 22.57 2.67
C ILE A 412 3.96 22.24 2.04
N THR A 413 3.97 21.77 0.79
CA THR A 413 5.21 21.45 0.06
C THR A 413 6.06 22.69 -0.12
N ILE A 414 5.45 23.85 -0.39
CA ILE A 414 6.15 25.15 -0.41
C ILE A 414 6.82 25.42 0.94
N LEU A 415 6.10 25.24 2.05
CA LEU A 415 6.65 25.44 3.39
C LEU A 415 7.80 24.49 3.71
N ILE A 416 7.69 23.22 3.29
CA ILE A 416 8.77 22.21 3.42
C ILE A 416 9.98 22.64 2.60
N LEU A 417 9.81 23.02 1.33
CA LEU A 417 10.90 23.46 0.47
C LEU A 417 11.59 24.71 1.01
N LEU A 418 10.83 25.69 1.50
CA LEU A 418 11.38 26.87 2.17
C LEU A 418 12.19 26.49 3.42
N ALA A 419 11.71 25.56 4.23
CA ALA A 419 12.46 25.06 5.39
C ALA A 419 13.76 24.35 4.96
N LEU A 420 13.71 23.55 3.89
CA LEU A 420 14.88 22.88 3.29
C LEU A 420 15.90 23.86 2.71
N ILE A 421 15.47 25.05 2.27
CA ILE A 421 16.35 26.12 1.79
C ILE A 421 16.95 26.89 2.96
N VAL A 422 16.12 27.35 3.90
CA VAL A 422 16.51 28.28 4.95
C VAL A 422 17.30 27.61 6.08
N ALA A 423 16.82 26.48 6.62
CA ALA A 423 17.41 25.87 7.81
C ALA A 423 18.90 25.47 7.67
N PRO A 424 19.38 24.97 6.50
CA PRO A 424 20.80 24.66 6.31
C PRO A 424 21.73 25.88 6.38
N VAL A 425 21.24 27.05 5.95
CA VAL A 425 22.04 28.26 5.72
C VAL A 425 21.91 29.30 6.83
N VAL A 426 21.07 29.09 7.83
CA VAL A 426 21.01 29.94 9.04
C VAL A 426 21.71 29.29 10.22
N ALA A 427 22.13 30.12 11.17
CA ALA A 427 22.83 29.70 12.39
C ALA A 427 21.85 29.26 13.51
N TRP A 428 22.37 28.52 14.49
CA TRP A 428 21.70 28.37 15.78
C TRP A 428 21.82 29.68 16.58
N ASN A 429 20.76 30.08 17.28
CA ASN A 429 20.73 31.20 18.24
C ASN A 429 21.08 32.62 17.73
N THR A 430 21.49 32.78 16.47
CA THR A 430 21.81 34.10 15.91
C THR A 430 21.05 34.30 14.60
N PRO A 431 20.36 35.44 14.43
CA PRO A 431 19.74 35.76 13.16
C PRO A 431 20.83 35.99 12.10
N GLY A 432 20.59 35.53 10.87
CA GLY A 432 21.44 35.87 9.74
C GLY A 432 21.77 34.72 8.80
N LEU A 433 21.91 35.07 7.52
CA LEU A 433 22.25 34.14 6.45
C LEU A 433 23.75 33.84 6.45
N ARG A 434 24.12 32.58 6.66
CA ARG A 434 25.46 32.08 6.42
C ARG A 434 25.60 31.70 4.96
N ASN A 435 26.79 31.94 4.42
CA ASN A 435 27.16 31.51 3.07
C ASN A 435 26.25 32.09 1.97
N ARG A 436 26.16 33.42 1.92
CA ARG A 436 25.30 34.13 0.95
C ARG A 436 25.57 33.74 -0.50
N ARG A 437 26.85 33.56 -0.87
CA ARG A 437 27.27 33.16 -2.23
C ARG A 437 26.58 31.88 -2.70
N ALA A 438 26.52 30.86 -1.85
CA ALA A 438 25.85 29.61 -2.15
C ALA A 438 24.35 29.75 -2.41
N VAL A 439 23.69 30.55 -1.58
CA VAL A 439 22.26 30.80 -1.69
C VAL A 439 21.98 31.56 -2.99
N THR A 440 22.82 32.55 -3.32
CA THR A 440 22.73 33.27 -4.59
C THR A 440 22.96 32.35 -5.79
N LEU A 441 24.00 31.51 -5.78
CA LEU A 441 24.26 30.56 -6.86
C LEU A 441 23.13 29.52 -7.01
N SER A 442 22.61 29.02 -5.89
CA SER A 442 21.46 28.10 -5.89
C SER A 442 20.20 28.75 -6.43
N ALA A 443 19.94 30.02 -6.08
CA ALA A 443 18.82 30.79 -6.62
C ALA A 443 18.96 31.01 -8.13
N LEU A 444 20.14 31.40 -8.62
CA LEU A 444 20.42 31.56 -10.05
C LEU A 444 20.26 30.25 -10.82
N ALA A 445 20.75 29.14 -10.27
CA ALA A 445 20.54 27.81 -10.85
C ALA A 445 19.05 27.45 -10.89
N GLY A 446 18.30 27.78 -9.83
CA GLY A 446 16.84 27.64 -9.79
C GLY A 446 16.16 28.40 -10.92
N VAL A 447 16.52 29.67 -11.14
CA VAL A 447 15.96 30.49 -12.24
C VAL A 447 16.25 29.85 -13.60
N LEU A 448 17.50 29.45 -13.84
CA LEU A 448 17.91 28.86 -15.12
C LEU A 448 17.15 27.56 -15.40
N VAL A 449 17.08 26.65 -14.43
CA VAL A 449 16.44 25.33 -14.59
C VAL A 449 14.91 25.48 -14.71
N THR A 450 14.30 26.41 -13.98
CA THR A 450 12.87 26.73 -14.14
C THR A 450 12.57 27.38 -15.50
N LEU A 451 13.48 28.21 -16.04
CA LEU A 451 13.34 28.74 -17.40
C LEU A 451 13.37 27.63 -18.45
N VAL A 452 14.27 26.65 -18.30
CA VAL A 452 14.30 25.46 -19.16
C VAL A 452 12.97 24.70 -19.06
N ALA A 453 12.45 24.48 -17.85
CA ALA A 453 11.14 23.85 -17.66
C ALA A 453 9.99 24.66 -18.30
N PHE A 454 10.03 25.98 -18.25
CA PHE A 454 9.05 26.83 -18.91
C PHE A 454 9.08 26.67 -20.44
N VAL A 455 10.28 26.68 -21.03
CA VAL A 455 10.49 26.48 -22.47
C VAL A 455 10.03 25.10 -22.93
N LEU A 456 10.24 24.06 -22.10
CA LEU A 456 9.86 22.69 -22.41
C LEU A 456 8.37 22.38 -22.23
N GLY A 457 7.57 23.31 -21.71
CA GLY A 457 6.11 23.23 -21.75
C GLY A 457 5.36 23.43 -20.42
N ILE A 458 6.05 23.57 -19.28
CA ILE A 458 5.36 23.89 -18.02
C ILE A 458 4.92 25.36 -18.04
N ARG A 459 3.61 25.59 -18.10
CA ARG A 459 3.03 26.96 -18.13
C ARG A 459 2.32 27.37 -16.86
N GLN A 460 2.01 26.43 -15.96
CA GLN A 460 1.28 26.73 -14.72
C GLN A 460 2.17 27.46 -13.71
N PRO A 461 1.80 28.66 -13.22
CA PRO A 461 2.66 29.47 -12.34
C PRO A 461 3.07 28.75 -11.05
N MET A 462 2.13 28.06 -10.40
CA MET A 462 2.41 27.35 -9.15
C MET A 462 3.41 26.21 -9.35
N SER A 463 3.31 25.49 -10.47
CA SER A 463 4.24 24.43 -10.84
C SER A 463 5.66 24.97 -11.06
N LEU A 464 5.80 26.14 -11.68
CA LEU A 464 7.09 26.82 -11.85
C LEU A 464 7.69 27.25 -10.50
N VAL A 465 6.87 27.74 -9.57
CA VAL A 465 7.30 28.09 -8.20
C VAL A 465 7.80 26.84 -7.47
N LEU A 466 7.05 25.74 -7.51
CA LEU A 466 7.45 24.48 -6.89
C LEU A 466 8.75 23.94 -7.49
N PHE A 467 8.89 24.00 -8.82
CA PHE A 467 10.09 23.57 -9.53
C PHE A 467 11.31 24.41 -9.13
N TYR A 468 11.15 25.74 -9.11
CA TYR A 468 12.19 26.67 -8.64
C TYR A 468 12.64 26.33 -7.22
N LEU A 469 11.69 26.23 -6.28
CA LEU A 469 11.99 25.95 -4.89
C LEU A 469 12.64 24.56 -4.71
N ALA A 470 12.23 23.55 -5.47
CA ALA A 470 12.83 22.21 -5.44
C ALA A 470 14.29 22.22 -5.89
N VAL A 471 14.61 22.93 -6.98
CA VAL A 471 15.99 23.07 -7.48
C VAL A 471 16.86 23.86 -6.50
N VAL A 472 16.34 24.94 -5.91
CA VAL A 472 17.09 25.72 -4.91
C VAL A 472 17.33 24.87 -3.66
N ALA A 473 16.31 24.14 -3.16
CA ALA A 473 16.44 23.25 -2.02
C ALA A 473 17.49 22.16 -2.27
N LEU A 474 17.44 21.52 -3.43
CA LEU A 474 18.43 20.53 -3.87
C LEU A 474 19.84 21.13 -3.87
N SER A 475 20.03 22.28 -4.53
CA SER A 475 21.34 22.91 -4.73
C SER A 475 21.97 23.35 -3.40
N VAL A 476 21.18 23.97 -2.51
CA VAL A 476 21.63 24.40 -1.19
C VAL A 476 22.09 23.20 -0.35
N ASN A 477 21.31 22.12 -0.32
CA ASN A 477 21.66 20.94 0.46
C ASN A 477 22.86 20.19 -0.16
N ALA A 478 22.97 20.11 -1.49
CA ALA A 478 24.09 19.51 -2.19
C ALA A 478 25.41 20.23 -1.88
N GLU A 479 25.42 21.56 -1.87
CA GLU A 479 26.62 22.31 -1.50
C GLU A 479 27.03 22.09 -0.03
N VAL A 480 26.06 21.97 0.88
CA VAL A 480 26.34 21.62 2.28
C VAL A 480 26.94 20.21 2.36
N VAL A 481 26.43 19.25 1.58
CA VAL A 481 26.98 17.89 1.50
C VAL A 481 28.43 17.94 1.01
N VAL A 482 28.74 18.59 -0.12
CA VAL A 482 30.10 18.68 -0.66
C VAL A 482 31.09 19.26 0.37
N ARG A 483 30.70 20.33 1.07
CA ARG A 483 31.53 20.93 2.13
C ARG A 483 31.69 20.06 3.37
N LEU A 484 30.71 19.22 3.67
CA LEU A 484 30.80 18.28 4.78
C LEU A 484 31.56 17.01 4.41
N LEU A 485 31.48 16.52 3.17
CA LEU A 485 32.24 15.35 2.71
C LEU A 485 33.74 15.60 2.79
N THR A 486 34.19 16.82 2.50
CA THR A 486 35.60 17.22 2.59
C THR A 486 36.11 17.40 4.02
N ARG A 487 35.23 17.59 5.02
CA ARG A 487 35.63 17.96 6.39
C ARG A 487 35.19 16.97 7.46
N LYS A 488 33.91 16.60 7.46
CA LYS A 488 33.22 15.75 8.46
C LYS A 488 32.14 14.90 7.77
N PRO A 489 32.52 13.90 6.94
CA PRO A 489 31.58 13.16 6.09
C PRO A 489 30.43 12.52 6.87
N ALA A 490 30.68 12.04 8.08
CA ALA A 490 29.65 11.45 8.94
C ALA A 490 28.48 12.40 9.29
N LYS A 491 28.63 13.73 9.14
CA LYS A 491 27.57 14.72 9.38
C LYS A 491 26.77 15.06 8.12
N ALA A 492 27.18 14.58 6.95
CA ALA A 492 26.54 14.90 5.68
C ALA A 492 25.19 14.17 5.49
N GLY A 493 24.95 13.05 6.18
CA GLY A 493 23.80 12.17 5.95
C GLY A 493 22.44 12.86 5.93
N GLY A 494 22.15 13.74 6.90
CA GLY A 494 20.87 14.46 6.94
C GLY A 494 20.67 15.41 5.74
N TYR A 495 21.74 16.07 5.30
CA TYR A 495 21.68 16.95 4.11
C TYR A 495 21.61 16.14 2.81
N LEU A 496 22.24 14.96 2.77
CA LEU A 496 22.13 14.04 1.64
C LEU A 496 20.70 13.49 1.51
N ALA A 497 20.05 13.19 2.64
CA ALA A 497 18.64 12.84 2.65
C ALA A 497 17.77 13.94 2.02
N HIS A 498 18.03 15.22 2.36
CA HIS A 498 17.33 16.35 1.76
C HIS A 498 17.61 16.53 0.26
N VAL A 499 18.84 16.25 -0.21
CA VAL A 499 19.13 16.20 -1.66
C VAL A 499 18.23 15.17 -2.33
N GLY A 500 18.08 13.98 -1.74
CA GLY A 500 17.15 12.96 -2.22
C GLY A 500 15.71 13.46 -2.34
N VAL A 501 15.21 14.19 -1.31
CA VAL A 501 13.88 14.83 -1.36
C VAL A 501 13.78 15.82 -2.53
N GLY A 502 14.80 16.65 -2.76
CA GLY A 502 14.84 17.59 -3.88
C GLY A 502 14.76 16.91 -5.24
N ILE A 503 15.57 15.85 -5.45
CA ILE A 503 15.54 15.04 -6.70
C ILE A 503 14.15 14.41 -6.87
N MET A 504 13.60 13.84 -5.80
CA MET A 504 12.31 13.18 -5.82
C MET A 504 11.18 14.14 -6.19
N ILE A 505 11.12 15.35 -5.59
CA ILE A 505 10.10 16.36 -5.92
C ILE A 505 10.23 16.83 -7.38
N ILE A 506 11.45 17.04 -7.87
CA ILE A 506 11.68 17.36 -9.29
C ILE A 506 11.13 16.22 -10.17
N GLY A 507 11.45 14.97 -9.83
CA GLY A 507 10.93 13.78 -10.49
C GLY A 507 9.40 13.77 -10.55
N ILE A 508 8.74 13.92 -9.39
CA ILE A 508 7.28 13.98 -9.25
C ILE A 508 6.70 15.05 -10.18
N LEU A 509 7.22 16.29 -10.10
CA LEU A 509 6.76 17.39 -10.94
C LEU A 509 6.94 17.08 -12.43
N THR A 510 8.10 16.57 -12.85
CA THR A 510 8.36 16.26 -14.25
C THR A 510 7.50 15.11 -14.78
N SER A 511 7.37 14.02 -14.02
CA SER A 511 6.63 12.83 -14.44
C SER A 511 5.12 13.03 -14.46
N SER A 512 4.62 14.01 -13.69
CA SER A 512 3.19 14.35 -13.67
C SER A 512 2.82 15.48 -14.62
N LEU A 513 3.66 16.50 -14.78
CA LEU A 513 3.32 17.69 -15.59
C LEU A 513 3.61 17.51 -17.09
N TYR A 514 4.55 16.62 -17.45
CA TYR A 514 4.87 16.28 -18.83
C TYR A 514 4.34 14.91 -19.25
N ASP A 515 3.50 14.29 -18.42
CA ASP A 515 2.80 13.06 -18.75
C ASP A 515 1.97 13.24 -20.02
N ARG A 516 1.98 12.23 -20.88
CA ARG A 516 1.15 12.18 -22.08
C ARG A 516 0.59 10.79 -22.22
N SER A 517 -0.73 10.67 -22.37
CA SER A 517 -1.38 9.39 -22.64
C SER A 517 -2.32 9.45 -23.84
N GLU A 518 -2.49 8.30 -24.48
CA GLU A 518 -3.39 8.11 -25.61
C GLU A 518 -4.02 6.72 -25.51
N LYS A 519 -5.32 6.63 -25.77
CA LYS A 519 -6.02 5.35 -25.87
C LYS A 519 -5.95 4.87 -27.32
N LEU A 520 -5.50 3.64 -27.50
CA LEU A 520 -5.37 2.98 -28.79
C LEU A 520 -6.29 1.77 -28.85
N THR A 521 -7.01 1.64 -29.96
CA THR A 521 -7.76 0.44 -30.31
C THR A 521 -6.95 -0.32 -31.34
N LEU A 522 -6.54 -1.55 -31.02
CA LEU A 522 -5.59 -2.33 -31.80
C LEU A 522 -6.28 -3.59 -32.37
N PRO A 523 -6.77 -3.54 -33.63
CA PRO A 523 -7.17 -4.74 -34.33
C PRO A 523 -5.97 -5.67 -34.54
N GLN A 524 -6.18 -6.97 -34.32
CA GLN A 524 -5.15 -7.98 -34.45
C GLN A 524 -4.48 -7.92 -35.82
N GLY A 525 -3.15 -7.98 -35.82
CA GLY A 525 -2.33 -7.94 -37.02
C GLY A 525 -2.20 -6.56 -37.67
N VAL A 526 -2.95 -5.54 -37.24
CA VAL A 526 -2.88 -4.17 -37.80
C VAL A 526 -2.01 -3.27 -36.92
N PRO A 527 -0.87 -2.78 -37.42
CA PRO A 527 -0.13 -1.74 -36.72
C PRO A 527 -0.91 -0.43 -36.72
N GLN A 528 -1.07 0.17 -35.54
CA GLN A 528 -1.66 1.49 -35.35
C GLN A 528 -0.59 2.51 -34.98
N GLN A 529 -0.69 3.71 -35.55
CA GLN A 529 0.23 4.81 -35.24
C GLN A 529 -0.40 5.71 -34.16
N SER A 530 0.29 5.81 -33.03
CA SER A 530 -0.04 6.73 -31.94
C SER A 530 0.44 8.14 -32.26
N SER A 531 -0.34 9.14 -31.82
CA SER A 531 0.02 10.56 -31.77
C SER A 531 1.31 10.84 -30.97
N LEU A 532 1.68 9.94 -30.04
CA LEU A 532 2.91 10.02 -29.25
C LEU A 532 4.15 9.58 -30.05
N GLY A 533 3.97 9.10 -31.28
CA GLY A 533 5.05 8.66 -32.17
C GLY A 533 5.44 7.20 -32.03
N TYR A 534 4.53 6.34 -31.55
CA TYR A 534 4.73 4.89 -31.47
C TYR A 534 3.86 4.18 -32.50
N LYS A 535 4.41 3.15 -33.14
CA LYS A 535 3.66 2.19 -33.94
C LYS A 535 3.45 0.94 -33.08
N VAL A 536 2.19 0.62 -32.79
CA VAL A 536 1.81 -0.48 -31.90
C VAL A 536 0.98 -1.49 -32.69
N GLN A 537 1.38 -2.75 -32.66
CA GLN A 537 0.66 -3.84 -33.32
C GLN A 537 0.25 -4.88 -32.27
N PHE A 538 -1.04 -5.19 -32.18
CA PHE A 538 -1.54 -6.31 -31.40
C PHE A 538 -1.40 -7.60 -32.21
N VAL A 539 -0.66 -8.58 -31.66
CA VAL A 539 -0.43 -9.87 -32.32
C VAL A 539 -1.47 -10.90 -31.91
N GLY A 540 -1.88 -10.91 -30.64
CA GLY A 540 -2.84 -11.85 -30.07
C GLY A 540 -2.65 -12.04 -28.57
N LEU A 541 -3.56 -12.76 -27.93
CA LEU A 541 -3.40 -13.22 -26.55
C LEU A 541 -2.48 -14.45 -26.51
N VAL A 542 -1.57 -14.48 -25.54
CA VAL A 542 -0.63 -15.56 -25.29
C VAL A 542 -0.88 -16.08 -23.88
N SER A 543 -1.21 -17.36 -23.77
CA SER A 543 -1.30 -18.03 -22.48
C SER A 543 0.08 -18.25 -21.90
N ALA A 544 0.28 -17.80 -20.67
CA ALA A 544 1.54 -17.96 -19.95
C ALA A 544 1.45 -19.15 -18.98
N PRO A 545 2.60 -19.79 -18.64
CA PRO A 545 2.62 -20.96 -17.74
C PRO A 545 2.09 -20.68 -16.33
N ASP A 546 1.98 -19.41 -15.94
CA ASP A 546 1.39 -18.96 -14.68
C ASP A 546 -0.15 -18.84 -14.73
N GLY A 547 -0.78 -19.29 -15.83
CA GLY A 547 -2.23 -19.22 -16.04
C GLY A 547 -2.75 -17.80 -16.28
N LYS A 548 -1.85 -16.83 -16.51
CA LYS A 548 -2.19 -15.41 -16.68
C LYS A 548 -1.93 -14.98 -18.10
N ASP A 549 -2.99 -14.99 -18.90
CA ASP A 549 -2.95 -14.54 -20.29
C ASP A 549 -2.37 -13.12 -20.43
N ARG A 550 -1.61 -12.92 -21.51
CA ARG A 550 -0.91 -11.68 -21.82
C ARG A 550 -1.20 -11.28 -23.26
N ALA A 551 -1.45 -10.00 -23.51
CA ALA A 551 -1.52 -9.52 -24.88
C ALA A 551 -0.10 -9.33 -25.42
N ARG A 552 0.27 -9.99 -26.53
CA ARG A 552 1.55 -9.76 -27.19
C ARG A 552 1.43 -8.55 -28.12
N LEU A 553 2.19 -7.51 -27.81
CA LEU A 553 2.26 -6.28 -28.58
C LEU A 553 3.66 -6.10 -29.16
N ILE A 554 3.75 -5.69 -30.43
CA ILE A 554 5.00 -5.22 -31.04
C ILE A 554 4.93 -3.70 -31.04
N VAL A 555 5.89 -3.06 -30.38
CA VAL A 555 5.97 -1.60 -30.24
C VAL A 555 7.24 -1.12 -30.91
N GLU A 556 7.11 -0.14 -31.80
CA GLU A 556 8.21 0.54 -32.46
C GLU A 556 8.09 2.04 -32.21
N GLY A 557 9.16 2.66 -31.71
CA GLY A 557 9.16 4.10 -31.46
C GLY A 557 10.48 4.59 -30.88
N LYS A 558 10.41 5.58 -29.99
CA LYS A 558 11.57 6.30 -29.46
C LYS A 558 12.55 5.44 -28.65
N LEU A 559 12.10 4.30 -28.12
CA LEU A 559 12.92 3.33 -27.39
C LEU A 559 13.40 2.17 -28.28
N GLY A 560 13.27 2.30 -29.60
CA GLY A 560 13.52 1.23 -30.57
C GLY A 560 12.31 0.29 -30.73
N ARG A 561 12.54 -0.85 -31.35
CA ARG A 561 11.54 -1.92 -31.53
C ARG A 561 11.65 -2.94 -30.40
N TYR A 562 10.55 -3.22 -29.72
CA TYR A 562 10.49 -4.20 -28.64
C TYR A 562 9.11 -4.85 -28.55
N GLU A 563 9.03 -5.95 -27.81
CA GLU A 563 7.75 -6.60 -27.49
C GLU A 563 7.30 -6.21 -26.09
N ALA A 564 5.99 -6.04 -25.92
CA ALA A 564 5.33 -5.80 -24.65
C ALA A 564 4.25 -6.85 -24.40
N TYR A 565 4.08 -7.23 -23.14
CA TYR A 565 3.25 -8.32 -22.65
C TYR A 565 2.36 -7.87 -21.48
N PRO A 566 1.52 -6.83 -21.64
CA PRO A 566 0.60 -6.45 -20.59
C PRO A 566 -0.36 -7.61 -20.28
N ARG A 567 -0.67 -7.80 -18.99
CA ARG A 567 -1.47 -8.93 -18.52
C ARG A 567 -2.94 -8.58 -18.58
N PHE A 568 -3.74 -9.44 -19.17
CA PHE A 568 -5.19 -9.30 -19.24
C PHE A 568 -5.82 -10.68 -19.19
N TYR A 569 -6.35 -11.06 -18.03
CA TYR A 569 -6.88 -12.41 -17.81
C TYR A 569 -8.05 -12.40 -16.83
N TYR A 570 -8.98 -13.34 -16.98
CA TYR A 570 -10.06 -13.51 -16.01
C TYR A 570 -9.53 -14.25 -14.79
N SER A 571 -9.85 -13.77 -13.58
CA SER A 571 -9.51 -14.46 -12.35
C SER A 571 -10.75 -15.04 -11.69
N ASP A 572 -10.73 -16.36 -11.47
CA ASP A 572 -11.75 -17.03 -10.67
C ASP A 572 -11.73 -16.59 -9.20
N TYR A 573 -10.57 -16.11 -8.70
CA TYR A 573 -10.44 -15.61 -7.33
C TYR A 573 -11.24 -14.31 -7.13
N THR A 574 -11.12 -13.35 -8.06
CA THR A 574 -11.78 -12.03 -7.97
C THR A 574 -13.08 -11.95 -8.79
N GLN A 575 -13.44 -13.02 -9.51
CA GLN A 575 -14.58 -13.07 -10.45
C GLN A 575 -14.61 -11.86 -11.40
N SER A 576 -13.43 -11.45 -11.88
CA SER A 576 -13.24 -10.26 -12.71
C SER A 576 -11.99 -10.35 -13.56
N TYR A 577 -11.94 -9.53 -14.62
CA TYR A 577 -10.72 -9.36 -15.41
C TYR A 577 -9.66 -8.58 -14.64
N MET A 578 -8.47 -9.16 -14.62
CA MET A 578 -7.26 -8.57 -14.05
C MET A 578 -6.46 -7.92 -15.15
N ALA A 579 -6.19 -6.63 -15.01
CA ALA A 579 -5.36 -5.86 -15.92
C ALA A 579 -4.09 -5.43 -15.21
N ASN A 580 -2.92 -5.80 -15.76
CA ASN A 580 -1.64 -5.24 -15.35
C ASN A 580 -0.92 -4.66 -16.57
N PRO A 581 -0.31 -3.49 -16.42
CA PRO A 581 0.43 -2.86 -17.50
C PRO A 581 1.76 -3.58 -17.74
N ASP A 582 2.30 -3.39 -18.93
CA ASP A 582 3.72 -3.58 -19.20
C ASP A 582 4.42 -2.22 -19.19
N VAL A 583 5.53 -2.13 -18.46
CA VAL A 583 6.28 -0.90 -18.26
C VAL A 583 7.65 -1.07 -18.89
N LYS A 584 7.85 -0.42 -20.04
CA LYS A 584 9.17 -0.34 -20.65
C LYS A 584 9.96 0.80 -20.03
N MET A 585 10.90 0.44 -19.15
CA MET A 585 11.77 1.40 -18.48
C MET A 585 12.84 1.96 -19.44
N GLY A 586 13.04 3.28 -19.37
CA GLY A 586 14.10 3.98 -20.09
C GLY A 586 14.85 4.95 -19.20
N LEU A 587 15.98 5.48 -19.68
CA LEU A 587 16.79 6.40 -18.87
C LEU A 587 16.08 7.73 -18.61
N THR A 588 15.43 8.28 -19.65
CA THR A 588 14.79 9.61 -19.62
C THR A 588 13.27 9.55 -19.58
N LYS A 589 12.66 8.41 -19.88
CA LYS A 589 11.21 8.21 -19.89
C LYS A 589 10.88 6.72 -19.81
N ASP A 590 9.75 6.42 -19.21
CA ASP A 590 9.13 5.10 -19.27
C ASP A 590 7.95 5.12 -20.22
N VAL A 591 7.70 4.00 -20.90
CA VAL A 591 6.51 3.78 -21.74
C VAL A 591 5.61 2.77 -21.04
N TYR A 592 4.41 3.23 -20.70
CA TYR A 592 3.38 2.48 -20.01
C TYR A 592 2.37 1.95 -21.03
N ILE A 593 2.06 0.67 -20.97
CA ILE A 593 1.04 0.07 -21.85
C ILE A 593 0.04 -0.66 -20.97
N SER A 594 -1.10 -0.01 -20.73
CA SER A 594 -2.13 -0.48 -19.81
C SER A 594 -3.32 -1.07 -20.57
N PRO A 595 -3.72 -2.33 -20.32
CA PRO A 595 -4.93 -2.90 -20.89
C PRO A 595 -6.19 -2.15 -20.45
N ILE A 596 -7.10 -1.93 -21.39
CA ILE A 596 -8.44 -1.40 -21.13
C ILE A 596 -9.47 -2.52 -21.31
N SER A 597 -9.47 -3.14 -22.49
CA SER A 597 -10.46 -4.17 -22.84
C SER A 597 -9.97 -5.06 -23.97
N PHE A 598 -10.54 -6.26 -24.05
CA PHE A 598 -10.38 -7.18 -25.17
C PHE A 598 -11.75 -7.54 -25.71
N VAL A 599 -11.93 -7.41 -27.02
CA VAL A 599 -13.15 -7.80 -27.74
C VAL A 599 -12.74 -8.84 -28.77
N PRO A 600 -13.18 -10.10 -28.65
CA PRO A 600 -12.86 -11.13 -29.62
C PRO A 600 -13.44 -10.80 -31.01
N ALA A 601 -12.82 -11.35 -32.05
CA ALA A 601 -13.16 -11.13 -33.46
C ALA A 601 -14.66 -11.31 -33.74
N ASP A 602 -15.27 -12.35 -33.17
CA ASP A 602 -16.66 -12.65 -33.40
C ASP A 602 -17.58 -11.54 -32.85
N GLN A 603 -17.17 -10.83 -31.79
CA GLN A 603 -17.88 -9.69 -31.18
C GLN A 603 -17.48 -8.32 -31.77
N ALA A 604 -16.27 -8.18 -32.31
CA ALA A 604 -15.69 -6.89 -32.72
C ALA A 604 -16.43 -6.21 -33.90
N ASN A 605 -17.14 -6.99 -34.71
CA ASN A 605 -17.93 -6.51 -35.85
C ASN A 605 -19.44 -6.48 -35.58
N GLN A 606 -19.88 -6.59 -34.32
CA GLN A 606 -21.30 -6.75 -34.01
C GLN A 606 -21.93 -5.43 -33.56
N ASN A 607 -23.08 -5.08 -34.13
CA ASN A 607 -23.88 -3.98 -33.61
C ASN A 607 -24.63 -4.47 -32.37
N VAL A 608 -24.07 -4.21 -31.19
CA VAL A 608 -24.61 -4.73 -29.92
C VAL A 608 -25.61 -3.74 -29.32
N ILE A 609 -26.79 -4.23 -28.97
CA ILE A 609 -27.86 -3.49 -28.29
C ILE A 609 -28.12 -4.10 -26.91
N GLU A 610 -28.20 -3.25 -25.89
CA GLU A 610 -28.60 -3.65 -24.53
C GLU A 610 -30.07 -3.29 -24.33
N LEU A 611 -30.86 -4.25 -23.86
CA LEU A 611 -32.31 -4.11 -23.67
C LEU A 611 -32.72 -4.60 -22.28
N LYS A 612 -33.54 -3.82 -21.56
CA LYS A 612 -34.30 -4.32 -20.41
C LYS A 612 -35.62 -4.92 -20.85
N LYS A 613 -36.22 -5.73 -19.97
CA LYS A 613 -37.55 -6.31 -20.18
C LYS A 613 -38.57 -5.20 -20.51
N GLY A 614 -39.21 -5.31 -21.67
CA GLY A 614 -40.19 -4.35 -22.19
C GLY A 614 -39.61 -3.19 -22.99
N GLU A 615 -38.28 -3.05 -23.08
CA GLU A 615 -37.64 -2.03 -23.90
C GLU A 615 -37.50 -2.48 -25.36
N SER A 616 -37.55 -1.49 -26.25
CA SER A 616 -37.36 -1.65 -27.68
C SER A 616 -36.15 -0.83 -28.15
N ALA A 617 -35.32 -1.41 -29.02
CA ALA A 617 -34.25 -0.70 -29.70
C ALA A 617 -34.36 -0.91 -31.22
N SER A 618 -33.86 0.06 -31.98
CA SER A 618 -33.79 -0.05 -33.44
C SER A 618 -32.34 -0.26 -33.89
N SER A 619 -32.15 -1.17 -34.85
CA SER A 619 -30.85 -1.47 -35.45
C SER A 619 -31.03 -1.76 -36.93
N GLY A 620 -30.63 -0.80 -37.78
CA GLY A 620 -30.93 -0.85 -39.22
C GLY A 620 -32.44 -0.86 -39.48
N PRO A 621 -32.97 -1.78 -40.29
CA PRO A 621 -34.41 -1.90 -40.56
C PRO A 621 -35.18 -2.63 -39.44
N LEU A 622 -34.53 -3.06 -38.36
CA LEU A 622 -35.14 -3.87 -37.31
C LEU A 622 -35.55 -3.03 -36.10
N GLY A 623 -36.79 -3.17 -35.64
CA GLY A 623 -37.24 -2.78 -34.30
C GLY A 623 -37.32 -4.01 -33.41
N ILE A 624 -36.46 -4.10 -32.39
CA ILE A 624 -36.30 -5.28 -31.55
C ILE A 624 -36.80 -4.95 -30.14
N THR A 625 -37.79 -5.68 -29.66
CA THR A 625 -38.35 -5.56 -28.31
C THR A 625 -38.08 -6.81 -27.50
N PHE A 626 -37.55 -6.66 -26.29
CA PHE A 626 -37.30 -7.79 -25.40
C PHE A 626 -38.49 -8.04 -24.47
N GLU A 627 -39.17 -9.19 -24.59
CA GLU A 627 -40.38 -9.46 -23.79
C GLU A 627 -40.09 -10.14 -22.45
N ARG A 628 -39.35 -11.25 -22.45
CA ARG A 628 -39.09 -12.08 -21.26
C ARG A 628 -38.02 -13.16 -21.51
N PHE A 629 -37.48 -13.72 -20.42
CA PHE A 629 -36.68 -14.94 -20.45
C PHE A 629 -37.54 -16.19 -20.20
N GLU A 630 -37.20 -17.26 -20.91
CA GLU A 630 -37.61 -18.64 -20.64
C GLU A 630 -36.35 -19.41 -20.20
N VAL A 631 -36.28 -19.81 -18.93
CA VAL A 631 -35.17 -20.61 -18.41
C VAL A 631 -35.58 -22.08 -18.39
N SER A 632 -34.78 -22.93 -19.03
CA SER A 632 -34.96 -24.39 -18.97
C SER A 632 -33.78 -25.03 -18.24
N MET A 633 -34.08 -25.84 -17.23
CA MET A 633 -33.09 -26.62 -16.48
C MET A 633 -33.12 -28.07 -16.96
N GLY A 634 -32.14 -28.45 -17.79
CA GLY A 634 -31.93 -29.83 -18.20
C GLY A 634 -30.97 -30.57 -17.26
N ALA A 635 -30.96 -31.92 -17.31
CA ALA A 635 -30.16 -32.78 -16.44
C ALA A 635 -28.63 -32.55 -16.50
N GLN A 636 -28.13 -31.78 -17.48
CA GLN A 636 -26.70 -31.45 -17.60
C GLN A 636 -26.37 -29.98 -17.98
N GLN A 637 -27.34 -29.11 -18.29
CA GLN A 637 -27.07 -27.73 -18.72
C GLN A 637 -28.20 -26.75 -18.35
N GLN A 638 -27.83 -25.56 -17.88
CA GLN A 638 -28.73 -24.41 -17.75
C GLN A 638 -28.78 -23.66 -19.09
N LYS A 639 -29.96 -23.55 -19.70
CA LYS A 639 -30.20 -22.83 -20.95
C LYS A 639 -31.19 -21.70 -20.70
N ALA A 640 -30.77 -20.46 -20.98
CA ALA A 640 -31.60 -19.27 -20.93
C ALA A 640 -32.00 -18.87 -22.36
N THR A 641 -33.29 -18.68 -22.60
CA THR A 641 -33.84 -18.30 -23.91
C THR A 641 -34.52 -16.94 -23.79
N ALA A 642 -34.17 -15.97 -24.64
CA ALA A 642 -34.84 -14.68 -24.68
C ALA A 642 -36.00 -14.75 -25.68
N VAL A 643 -37.17 -14.22 -25.33
CA VAL A 643 -38.28 -14.02 -26.28
C VAL A 643 -38.22 -12.59 -26.79
N LEU A 644 -37.99 -12.43 -28.10
CA LEU A 644 -37.83 -11.15 -28.77
C LEU A 644 -38.96 -10.95 -29.79
N GLN A 645 -39.55 -9.76 -29.83
CA GLN A 645 -40.38 -9.31 -30.95
C GLN A 645 -39.54 -8.46 -31.88
N VAL A 646 -39.41 -8.89 -33.13
CA VAL A 646 -38.58 -8.23 -34.13
C VAL A 646 -39.47 -7.76 -35.26
N GLN A 647 -39.64 -6.45 -35.35
CA GLN A 647 -40.35 -5.77 -36.44
C GLN A 647 -39.36 -5.44 -37.55
N VAL A 648 -39.58 -6.00 -38.74
CA VAL A 648 -38.80 -5.73 -39.95
C VAL A 648 -39.49 -4.61 -40.73
N ASN A 649 -38.85 -3.45 -40.79
CA ASN A 649 -39.30 -2.28 -41.53
C ASN A 649 -38.59 -2.18 -42.89
N GLN A 650 -38.79 -3.19 -43.74
CA GLN A 650 -38.34 -3.20 -45.15
C GLN A 650 -39.52 -3.50 -46.08
N GLY A 651 -39.76 -2.61 -47.05
CA GLY A 651 -40.90 -2.69 -47.98
C GLY A 651 -42.15 -1.93 -47.51
N ASN A 652 -43.24 -2.04 -48.29
CA ASN A 652 -44.49 -1.29 -48.05
C ASN A 652 -45.35 -1.84 -46.88
N TYR A 653 -44.96 -2.96 -46.24
CA TYR A 653 -45.69 -3.57 -45.13
C TYR A 653 -44.71 -4.05 -44.04
N PRO A 654 -44.75 -3.52 -42.81
CA PRO A 654 -43.91 -4.00 -41.72
C PRO A 654 -44.36 -5.39 -41.26
N GLN A 655 -43.40 -6.32 -41.09
CA GLN A 655 -43.67 -7.66 -40.56
C GLN A 655 -43.09 -7.82 -39.16
N THR A 656 -43.79 -8.52 -38.27
CA THR A 656 -43.34 -8.79 -36.90
C THR A 656 -43.10 -10.29 -36.71
N HIS A 657 -41.92 -10.64 -36.20
CA HIS A 657 -41.52 -12.02 -35.94
C HIS A 657 -41.14 -12.21 -34.47
N THR A 658 -41.61 -13.29 -33.85
CA THR A 658 -41.13 -13.71 -32.53
C THR A 658 -39.89 -14.59 -32.70
N LEU A 659 -38.75 -14.15 -32.18
CA LEU A 659 -37.49 -14.89 -32.21
C LEU A 659 -37.10 -15.34 -30.81
N LYS A 660 -36.52 -16.54 -30.73
CA LYS A 660 -36.15 -17.19 -29.47
C LYS A 660 -34.67 -17.61 -29.45
N PRO A 661 -33.71 -16.67 -29.47
CA PRO A 661 -32.31 -17.02 -29.30
C PRO A 661 -32.05 -17.51 -27.88
N SER A 662 -31.04 -18.36 -27.72
CA SER A 662 -30.69 -18.95 -26.44
C SER A 662 -29.21 -18.88 -26.15
N ILE A 663 -28.87 -18.95 -24.87
CA ILE A 663 -27.50 -18.98 -24.35
C ILE A 663 -27.37 -20.05 -23.25
N TRP A 664 -26.26 -20.78 -23.24
CA TRP A 664 -25.98 -21.85 -22.27
C TRP A 664 -24.47 -22.00 -22.04
N MET A 665 -24.11 -22.71 -20.96
CA MET A 665 -22.72 -23.02 -20.62
C MET A 665 -22.31 -24.39 -21.16
N LYS A 666 -21.17 -24.46 -21.85
CA LYS A 666 -20.54 -25.71 -22.30
C LYS A 666 -19.05 -25.70 -21.98
N ALA A 667 -18.58 -26.62 -21.14
CA ALA A 667 -17.17 -26.75 -20.73
C ALA A 667 -16.52 -25.44 -20.23
N GLY A 668 -17.24 -24.67 -19.40
CA GLY A 668 -16.73 -23.40 -18.84
C GLY A 668 -16.81 -22.19 -19.79
N LYS A 669 -17.29 -22.37 -21.03
CA LYS A 669 -17.49 -21.28 -21.99
C LYS A 669 -18.98 -21.01 -22.23
N LEU A 670 -19.35 -19.73 -22.28
CA LEU A 670 -20.65 -19.27 -22.74
C LEU A 670 -20.81 -19.57 -24.24
N THR A 671 -21.92 -20.21 -24.62
CA THR A 671 -22.27 -20.54 -26.00
C THR A 671 -23.67 -20.03 -26.29
N SER A 672 -23.91 -19.41 -27.45
CA SER A 672 -25.23 -18.90 -27.86
C SER A 672 -25.63 -19.36 -29.25
N ASP A 673 -26.93 -19.59 -29.45
CA ASP A 673 -27.55 -19.88 -30.74
C ASP A 673 -27.66 -18.58 -31.56
N VAL A 674 -27.36 -18.66 -32.86
CA VAL A 674 -27.57 -17.56 -33.81
C VAL A 674 -28.90 -17.77 -34.52
N VAL A 675 -29.81 -16.81 -34.42
CA VAL A 675 -31.16 -16.89 -35.02
C VAL A 675 -31.28 -15.90 -36.17
N GLN A 676 -31.62 -16.39 -37.36
CA GLN A 676 -31.87 -15.53 -38.52
C GLN A 676 -33.21 -14.82 -38.39
N VAL A 677 -33.26 -13.54 -38.75
CA VAL A 677 -34.49 -12.75 -38.81
C VAL A 677 -35.19 -13.03 -40.14
N PRO A 678 -36.40 -13.61 -40.15
CA PRO A 678 -37.10 -13.97 -41.37
C PRO A 678 -37.29 -12.79 -42.32
N GLY A 679 -37.19 -13.04 -43.63
CA GLY A 679 -37.35 -12.01 -44.66
C GLY A 679 -36.18 -11.02 -44.76
N THR A 680 -35.12 -11.23 -43.99
CA THR A 680 -33.90 -10.43 -44.05
C THR A 680 -32.66 -11.32 -43.94
N ASP A 681 -31.51 -10.75 -44.24
CA ASP A 681 -30.22 -11.42 -44.03
C ASP A 681 -29.61 -11.09 -42.65
N TYR A 682 -30.36 -10.40 -41.77
CA TYR A 682 -29.91 -10.11 -40.41
C TYR A 682 -29.98 -11.36 -39.51
N ARG A 683 -29.02 -11.48 -38.59
CA ARG A 683 -29.00 -12.53 -37.56
C ARG A 683 -28.88 -11.93 -36.17
N LEU A 684 -29.46 -12.58 -35.16
CA LEU A 684 -29.42 -12.16 -33.76
C LEU A 684 -28.72 -13.20 -32.91
N ARG A 685 -27.87 -12.76 -31.98
CA ARG A 685 -27.15 -13.62 -31.03
C ARG A 685 -27.17 -12.99 -29.64
N ILE A 686 -27.32 -13.80 -28.59
CA ILE A 686 -27.23 -13.31 -27.21
C ILE A 686 -25.75 -13.30 -26.80
N GLU A 687 -25.24 -12.14 -26.40
CA GLU A 687 -23.86 -12.00 -25.90
C GLU A 687 -23.78 -12.24 -24.40
N SER A 688 -24.71 -11.65 -23.65
CA SER A 688 -24.76 -11.81 -22.21
C SER A 688 -26.17 -11.59 -21.67
N VAL A 689 -26.45 -12.20 -20.53
CA VAL A 689 -27.69 -12.04 -19.77
C VAL A 689 -27.33 -11.63 -18.36
N ASN A 690 -27.84 -10.47 -17.93
CA ASN A 690 -27.77 -10.06 -16.53
C ASN A 690 -29.15 -10.29 -15.91
N ALA A 691 -29.29 -11.44 -15.24
CA ALA A 691 -30.56 -11.89 -14.68
C ALA A 691 -31.02 -11.07 -13.45
N SER A 692 -30.09 -10.50 -12.67
CA SER A 692 -30.43 -9.69 -11.49
C SER A 692 -31.02 -8.33 -11.87
N GLU A 693 -30.63 -7.77 -13.02
CA GLU A 693 -31.17 -6.51 -13.54
C GLU A 693 -32.22 -6.70 -14.65
N GLY A 694 -32.49 -7.95 -15.06
CA GLY A 694 -33.44 -8.25 -16.14
C GLY A 694 -33.01 -7.69 -17.51
N LYS A 695 -31.70 -7.66 -17.76
CA LYS A 695 -31.08 -7.08 -18.97
C LYS A 695 -30.52 -8.15 -19.90
N LEU A 696 -30.63 -7.85 -21.19
CA LEU A 696 -30.15 -8.67 -22.30
C LEU A 696 -29.20 -7.85 -23.16
N THR A 697 -28.02 -8.40 -23.45
CA THR A 697 -27.10 -7.86 -24.46
C THR A 697 -27.22 -8.70 -25.72
N LEU A 698 -27.66 -8.08 -26.83
CA LEU A 698 -27.94 -8.75 -28.09
C LEU A 698 -27.04 -8.20 -29.20
N ALA A 699 -26.36 -9.08 -29.91
CA ALA A 699 -25.66 -8.74 -31.14
C ALA A 699 -26.59 -8.82 -32.35
N VAL A 700 -26.64 -7.74 -33.14
CA VAL A 700 -27.32 -7.66 -34.43
C VAL A 700 -26.28 -7.76 -35.55
N LEU A 701 -26.34 -8.84 -36.31
CA LEU A 701 -25.39 -9.19 -37.37
C LEU A 701 -25.97 -8.81 -38.74
N ASN A 702 -25.27 -7.99 -39.53
CA ASN A 702 -25.68 -7.48 -40.85
C ASN A 702 -24.76 -8.03 -41.96
N PRO A 703 -25.27 -8.44 -43.14
CA PRO A 703 -24.44 -8.89 -44.28
C PRO A 703 -23.39 -7.88 -44.76
N THR A 704 -23.69 -6.59 -44.75
CA THR A 704 -22.75 -5.57 -45.27
C THR A 704 -21.55 -5.33 -44.35
N GLN A 705 -21.54 -5.92 -43.15
CA GLN A 705 -20.37 -5.95 -42.26
C GLN A 705 -19.49 -7.19 -42.44
N GLU A 706 -19.81 -8.10 -43.38
CA GLU A 706 -18.95 -9.23 -43.77
C GLU A 706 -17.75 -8.84 -44.67
N GLY A 707 -17.43 -7.55 -44.79
CA GLY A 707 -16.33 -7.05 -45.65
C GLY A 707 -14.99 -6.83 -44.95
N GLY A 708 -14.94 -6.85 -43.62
CA GLY A 708 -13.68 -6.82 -42.86
C GLY A 708 -13.43 -8.18 -42.24
N GLU A 709 -12.21 -8.72 -42.37
CA GLU A 709 -11.80 -9.87 -41.55
C GLU A 709 -12.10 -9.52 -40.09
N ALA A 710 -13.01 -10.28 -39.47
CA ALA A 710 -13.26 -10.20 -38.05
C ALA A 710 -11.94 -10.44 -37.32
N ARG A 711 -11.47 -9.45 -36.57
CA ARG A 711 -10.18 -9.47 -35.87
C ARG A 711 -10.40 -9.22 -34.41
N ASP A 712 -9.66 -9.91 -33.56
CA ASP A 712 -9.64 -9.59 -32.14
C ASP A 712 -9.20 -8.13 -31.97
N VAL A 713 -9.90 -7.36 -31.14
CA VAL A 713 -9.60 -5.96 -30.88
C VAL A 713 -9.16 -5.82 -29.44
N PHE A 714 -7.95 -5.30 -29.25
CA PHE A 714 -7.41 -5.01 -27.93
C PHE A 714 -7.27 -3.50 -27.73
N ALA A 715 -7.89 -2.97 -26.69
CA ALA A 715 -7.78 -1.56 -26.33
C ALA A 715 -6.75 -1.37 -25.22
N VAL A 716 -5.85 -0.41 -25.40
CA VAL A 716 -4.80 -0.06 -24.44
C VAL A 716 -4.71 1.44 -24.23
N GLU A 717 -4.27 1.85 -23.04
CA GLU A 717 -3.76 3.19 -22.80
C GLU A 717 -2.23 3.17 -22.87
N LEU A 718 -1.68 3.93 -23.82
CA LEU A 718 -0.25 4.14 -23.97
C LEU A 718 0.13 5.46 -23.30
N SER A 719 1.05 5.45 -22.34
CA SER A 719 1.49 6.66 -21.63
C SER A 719 3.01 6.83 -21.64
N GLU A 720 3.51 8.04 -21.85
CA GLU A 720 4.92 8.40 -21.62
C GLU A 720 5.08 9.08 -20.26
N LYS A 721 5.91 8.50 -19.38
CA LYS A 721 6.24 9.06 -18.05
C LYS A 721 7.68 9.59 -18.05
N PRO A 722 7.90 10.87 -18.40
CA PRO A 722 9.25 11.43 -18.50
C PRO A 722 9.89 11.60 -17.13
N LEU A 723 11.19 11.29 -17.04
CA LEU A 723 12.05 11.49 -15.88
C LEU A 723 11.54 10.87 -14.57
N ILE A 724 10.66 9.86 -14.65
CA ILE A 724 10.21 9.08 -13.49
C ILE A 724 11.38 8.43 -12.75
N SER A 725 12.48 8.15 -13.45
CA SER A 725 13.76 7.70 -12.88
C SER A 725 14.30 8.64 -11.79
N LEU A 726 13.98 9.93 -11.82
CA LEU A 726 14.36 10.88 -10.76
C LEU A 726 13.59 10.64 -9.46
N VAL A 727 12.33 10.18 -9.52
CA VAL A 727 11.58 9.78 -8.31
C VAL A 727 12.35 8.68 -7.60
N TRP A 728 12.71 7.63 -8.34
CA TRP A 728 13.44 6.47 -7.82
C TRP A 728 14.87 6.80 -7.39
N LEU A 729 15.60 7.62 -8.15
CA LEU A 729 16.93 8.09 -7.76
C LEU A 729 16.88 8.90 -6.46
N GLY A 730 15.90 9.82 -6.35
CA GLY A 730 15.70 10.62 -5.16
C GLY A 730 15.46 9.76 -3.92
N THR A 731 14.68 8.68 -4.07
CA THR A 731 14.48 7.67 -3.02
C THR A 731 15.79 7.01 -2.60
N VAL A 732 16.59 6.52 -3.53
CA VAL A 732 17.85 5.83 -3.20
C VAL A 732 18.79 6.77 -2.44
N VAL A 733 18.92 8.02 -2.90
CA VAL A 733 19.71 9.05 -2.22
C VAL A 733 19.16 9.38 -0.84
N LEU A 734 17.83 9.46 -0.69
CA LEU A 734 17.15 9.69 0.58
C LEU A 734 17.49 8.60 1.60
N VAL A 735 17.32 7.33 1.23
CA VAL A 735 17.58 6.18 2.09
C VAL A 735 19.07 6.11 2.47
N PHE A 736 19.97 6.36 1.51
CA PHE A 736 21.40 6.38 1.79
C PHE A 736 21.79 7.52 2.76
N GLY A 737 21.20 8.70 2.61
CA GLY A 737 21.37 9.81 3.57
C GLY A 737 20.90 9.46 4.98
N PHE A 738 19.77 8.80 5.11
CA PHE A 738 19.29 8.27 6.38
C PHE A 738 20.25 7.24 6.99
N ALA A 739 20.75 6.29 6.21
CA ALA A 739 21.68 5.27 6.67
C ALA A 739 22.98 5.89 7.24
N LEU A 740 23.55 6.88 6.55
CA LEU A 740 24.72 7.61 7.04
C LEU A 740 24.43 8.37 8.35
N SER A 741 23.24 8.98 8.45
CA SER A 741 22.77 9.65 9.67
C SER A 741 22.58 8.66 10.83
N LEU A 742 22.06 7.46 10.56
CA LEU A 742 21.85 6.40 11.54
C LEU A 742 23.20 5.93 12.12
N VAL A 743 24.16 5.57 11.26
CA VAL A 743 25.50 5.12 11.68
C VAL A 743 26.17 6.17 12.58
N TYR A 744 26.15 7.43 12.15
CA TYR A 744 26.73 8.53 12.93
C TYR A 744 26.10 8.67 14.32
N ARG A 745 24.77 8.54 14.42
CA ARG A 745 24.04 8.71 15.67
C ARG A 745 24.17 7.51 16.59
N ALA A 746 24.22 6.29 16.05
CA ALA A 746 24.47 5.07 16.80
C ALA A 746 25.87 5.07 17.44
N GLN A 747 26.89 5.51 16.70
CA GLN A 747 28.24 5.69 17.23
C GLN A 747 28.30 6.78 18.31
N ALA A 748 27.55 7.87 18.14
CA ALA A 748 27.46 8.92 19.14
C ALA A 748 26.68 8.49 20.40
N SER A 749 25.73 7.55 20.27
CA SER A 749 24.98 7.02 21.41
C SER A 749 25.82 6.09 22.28
N GLY A 750 26.59 5.17 21.70
CA GLY A 750 27.38 4.16 22.43
C GLY A 750 28.63 4.65 23.17
N LYS A 751 28.97 5.94 23.07
CA LYS A 751 30.13 6.56 23.78
C LYS A 751 29.81 7.08 25.20
N VAL A 752 28.62 6.80 25.73
CA VAL A 752 28.16 7.10 27.11
C VAL A 752 27.24 5.97 27.53
#